data_AF-A0A496UCV1-F1
#
_entry.id   AF-A0A496UCV1-F1
#
_cell.length_a   1.000
_cell.length_b   1.000
_cell.length_c   1.000
_cell.angle_alpha   90.00
_cell.angle_beta   90.00
_cell.angle_gamma   90.00
#
_symmetry.space_group_name_H-M   'P 1'
#
loop_
_entity.id
_entity.type
_entity.pdbx_description
1 polymer ?
#
loop_
_entity_poly.entity_id
_entity_poly.type
_entity_poly.pdbx_seq_one_letter_code
_entity_poly.pdbx_strand_id
1 'polypeptide(L)'
;MKRVDVLLAMGSPALLSVTEEALLKEGLSVETVTSGIDAVTSAFSSKPRCILCGQVLAGMDGLKVCRFLSTVYTNSEMPVIITVPDLNPRVRRRAFSASAVAVVDYSTPFSQVVGLIRTHMSSERSSAIRSGFPVSQDRLLLMTADSLEDSLESIETVVNLASELNGVTSIAEASRKVVLSILTGLGFQRAWIGVLDSSAATVEAVAFRGRGITGEPVKLSGTPGYLTVDTAVSEGVQVLSWSPEFIDNRETWLGSINYVDTPVKVGGSVFGIIRCDNGISRRLPSESSLRILKMLAGELSSFIRYLDAQSRLEASYSIFERMLGRRSARAIEISGTGVVKTVYGDTEAIPCIAHMTPGMTVNHLLKGIPDVSRESILNAISEKRNLEVNTVSCGDGYLGFSLISKKPDGMILVVSDRTIYGNMEERIKLLEFETDAIASLAADLTSLTDPGEICRTMLRTLEGFYPDEAIAILAASEVPYSLVPEKLIVHAVSGAGFEDTAVIPGASIQIVRDSSDQGVVADAVRTGRMINIPDVLQTDFFMRLLPDIRSELAIPMLSRGRVVGVIDLESSRANRFLGDDVRRLNNMVGFSAGVLETALQQTELIKLARRDRLTGLYNMAFFEERYPEEFERADRYQYFFSLIMMDIDDFKHYNDSFGHPMGNVLLRKLTRAMSDTLRDVDILVRYGGEEFVCILPLTDKQVAMDVAERIRKKAVEASADIPNSEEQPGGVVSLSLGVATFPEDSREKDELLEIADQRMYRAKRAGKNRVCGN
;
A
#
# COMPACT_ATOMS: atom_id res chain seq x y z
N MET A 1 20.64 -42.99 -8.67
CA MET A 1 21.10 -42.22 -7.50
C MET A 1 19.94 -42.06 -6.54
N LYS A 2 20.13 -42.26 -5.23
CA LYS A 2 19.10 -41.95 -4.23
C LYS A 2 18.83 -40.45 -4.28
N ARG A 3 17.57 -40.07 -4.44
CA ARG A 3 17.10 -38.68 -4.45
C ARG A 3 17.21 -38.12 -3.03
N VAL A 4 17.80 -36.94 -2.87
CA VAL A 4 17.92 -36.27 -1.55
C VAL A 4 16.52 -35.85 -1.07
N ASP A 5 16.22 -36.06 0.20
CA ASP A 5 14.91 -35.68 0.76
C ASP A 5 14.83 -34.15 0.89
N VAL A 6 15.84 -33.52 1.51
CA VAL A 6 15.87 -32.07 1.76
C VAL A 6 17.16 -31.44 1.27
N LEU A 7 17.05 -30.40 0.44
CA LEU A 7 18.14 -29.44 0.22
C LEU A 7 18.01 -28.31 1.25
N LEU A 8 19.03 -28.15 2.09
CA LEU A 8 19.10 -27.14 3.14
C LEU A 8 20.02 -26.00 2.69
N ALA A 9 19.45 -24.84 2.40
CA ALA A 9 20.17 -23.65 1.96
C ALA A 9 20.13 -22.57 3.05
N MET A 10 21.22 -22.31 3.76
CA MET A 10 21.27 -21.30 4.82
C MET A 10 22.58 -20.50 4.82
N GLY A 11 22.48 -19.17 4.97
CA GLY A 11 23.65 -18.28 4.95
C GLY A 11 24.49 -18.32 6.23
N SER A 12 23.93 -18.78 7.36
CA SER A 12 24.64 -18.93 8.63
C SER A 12 25.18 -20.35 8.77
N PRO A 13 26.53 -20.55 8.81
CA PRO A 13 27.12 -21.87 8.99
C PRO A 13 26.68 -22.56 10.29
N ALA A 14 26.51 -21.79 11.37
CA ALA A 14 26.09 -22.33 12.66
C ALA A 14 24.65 -22.86 12.62
N LEU A 15 23.73 -22.11 12.00
CA LEU A 15 22.33 -22.53 11.85
C LEU A 15 22.20 -23.72 10.90
N LEU A 16 23.00 -23.73 9.83
CA LEU A 16 23.08 -24.81 8.85
C LEU A 16 23.48 -26.13 9.52
N SER A 17 24.57 -26.16 10.30
CA SER A 17 25.02 -27.38 10.99
C SER A 17 24.01 -27.91 12.01
N VAL A 18 23.40 -27.03 12.81
CA VAL A 18 22.39 -27.44 13.82
C VAL A 18 21.14 -28.02 13.16
N THR A 19 20.68 -27.37 12.08
CA THR A 19 19.48 -27.81 11.35
C THR A 19 19.73 -29.12 10.59
N GLU A 20 20.91 -29.27 9.99
CA GLU A 20 21.34 -30.51 9.33
C GLU A 20 21.34 -31.69 10.32
N GLU A 21 21.97 -31.54 11.49
CA GLU A 21 22.03 -32.60 12.50
C GLU A 21 20.62 -32.99 12.98
N ALA A 22 19.74 -32.00 13.16
CA ALA A 22 18.36 -32.24 13.59
C ALA A 22 17.52 -32.97 12.52
N LEU A 23 17.67 -32.61 11.24
CA LEU A 23 16.99 -33.29 10.13
C LEU A 23 17.50 -34.72 9.92
N LEU A 24 18.81 -34.95 10.09
CA LEU A 24 19.41 -36.30 10.03
C LEU A 24 18.89 -37.20 11.17
N LYS A 25 18.69 -36.66 12.39
CA LYS A 25 18.08 -37.39 13.52
C LYS A 25 16.64 -37.82 13.25
N GLU A 26 15.92 -37.07 12.41
CA GLU A 26 14.56 -37.39 11.94
C GLU A 26 14.52 -38.39 10.77
N GLY A 27 15.68 -38.93 10.37
CA GLY A 27 15.82 -39.95 9.32
C GLY A 27 15.75 -39.42 7.89
N LEU A 28 15.88 -38.11 7.68
CA LEU A 28 15.85 -37.48 6.36
C LEU A 28 17.27 -37.41 5.77
N SER A 29 17.41 -37.66 4.47
CA SER A 29 18.66 -37.38 3.75
C SER A 29 18.76 -35.88 3.40
N VAL A 30 19.88 -35.26 3.74
CA VAL A 30 20.08 -33.81 3.61
C VAL A 30 21.31 -33.49 2.75
N GLU A 31 21.19 -32.51 1.87
CA GLU A 31 22.29 -31.85 1.18
C GLU A 31 22.33 -30.38 1.62
N THR A 32 23.52 -29.81 1.82
CA THR A 32 23.67 -28.45 2.36
C THR A 32 24.39 -27.50 1.42
N VAL A 33 23.95 -26.24 1.39
CA VAL A 33 24.56 -25.14 0.62
C VAL A 33 24.48 -23.83 1.39
N THR A 34 25.42 -22.91 1.14
CA THR A 34 25.53 -21.63 1.87
C THR A 34 25.18 -20.38 1.03
N SER A 35 24.95 -20.55 -0.28
CA SER A 35 24.58 -19.45 -1.19
C SER A 35 23.32 -19.80 -1.98
N GLY A 36 22.56 -18.78 -2.41
CA GLY A 36 21.35 -19.04 -3.20
C GLY A 36 21.65 -19.50 -4.63
N ILE A 37 22.79 -19.10 -5.19
CA ILE A 37 23.25 -19.57 -6.50
C ILE A 37 23.55 -21.08 -6.44
N ASP A 38 24.19 -21.53 -5.36
CA ASP A 38 24.45 -22.96 -5.13
C ASP A 38 23.16 -23.71 -4.85
N ALA A 39 22.19 -23.10 -4.16
CA ALA A 39 20.86 -23.68 -3.94
C ALA A 39 20.13 -23.95 -5.25
N VAL A 40 20.11 -22.98 -6.17
CA VAL A 40 19.54 -23.18 -7.51
C VAL A 40 20.30 -24.27 -8.27
N THR A 41 21.63 -24.25 -8.23
CA THR A 41 22.47 -25.21 -8.97
C THR A 41 22.31 -26.64 -8.45
N SER A 42 22.31 -26.83 -7.13
CA SER A 42 22.07 -28.11 -6.45
C SER A 42 20.65 -28.62 -6.69
N ALA A 43 19.64 -27.75 -6.64
CA ALA A 43 18.27 -28.13 -6.94
C ALA A 43 18.11 -28.78 -8.33
N PHE A 44 18.88 -28.33 -9.32
CA PHE A 44 18.90 -28.95 -10.65
C PHE A 44 19.61 -30.31 -10.70
N SER A 45 20.71 -30.48 -9.96
CA SER A 45 21.54 -31.67 -10.01
C SER A 45 20.99 -32.80 -9.15
N SER A 46 20.63 -32.53 -7.90
CA SER A 46 20.18 -33.53 -6.93
C SER A 46 18.66 -33.74 -6.93
N LYS A 47 17.90 -32.77 -7.47
CA LYS A 47 16.44 -32.77 -7.55
C LYS A 47 15.80 -33.16 -6.21
N PRO A 48 15.96 -32.35 -5.15
CA PRO A 48 15.47 -32.68 -3.82
C PRO A 48 13.94 -32.86 -3.80
N ARG A 49 13.40 -33.52 -2.77
CA ARG A 49 11.95 -33.65 -2.57
C ARG A 49 11.34 -32.41 -1.89
N CYS A 50 12.14 -31.65 -1.15
CA CYS A 50 11.78 -30.38 -0.53
C CYS A 50 13.03 -29.51 -0.38
N ILE A 51 12.85 -28.19 -0.40
CA ILE A 51 13.94 -27.23 -0.14
C ILE A 51 13.57 -26.41 1.08
N LEU A 52 14.45 -26.42 2.09
CA LEU A 52 14.38 -25.52 3.24
C LEU A 52 15.39 -24.40 3.02
N CYS A 53 14.91 -23.20 2.71
CA CYS A 53 15.71 -22.10 2.19
C CYS A 53 15.63 -20.87 3.09
N GLY A 54 16.77 -20.46 3.65
CA GLY A 54 16.87 -19.21 4.41
C GLY A 54 16.67 -18.00 3.52
N GLN A 55 15.95 -16.99 4.00
CA GLN A 55 15.78 -15.73 3.28
C GLN A 55 17.12 -15.04 3.03
N VAL A 56 18.00 -14.99 4.04
CA VAL A 56 19.30 -14.32 3.94
C VAL A 56 20.35 -15.31 3.42
N LEU A 57 20.71 -15.16 2.14
CA LEU A 57 21.69 -15.98 1.43
C LEU A 57 22.62 -15.08 0.60
N ALA A 58 23.89 -15.48 0.51
CA ALA A 58 24.86 -14.77 -0.33
C ALA A 58 24.57 -15.02 -1.83
N GLY A 59 24.79 -13.99 -2.66
CA GLY A 59 24.62 -14.03 -4.12
C GLY A 59 23.18 -14.05 -4.62
N MET A 60 22.27 -14.77 -3.98
CA MET A 60 20.84 -14.77 -4.30
C MET A 60 20.05 -15.03 -3.03
N ASP A 61 19.15 -14.13 -2.64
CA ASP A 61 18.32 -14.32 -1.45
C ASP A 61 17.31 -15.47 -1.63
N GLY A 62 16.81 -16.03 -0.53
CA GLY A 62 15.93 -17.20 -0.56
C GLY A 62 14.59 -16.96 -1.27
N LEU A 63 14.10 -15.72 -1.31
CA LEU A 63 12.87 -15.36 -2.02
C LEU A 63 13.10 -15.45 -3.54
N LYS A 64 14.23 -14.93 -4.02
CA LYS A 64 14.66 -15.06 -5.42
C LYS A 64 14.91 -16.51 -5.81
N VAL A 65 15.50 -17.33 -4.92
CA VAL A 65 15.65 -18.78 -5.15
C VAL A 65 14.29 -19.42 -5.35
N CYS A 66 13.33 -19.14 -4.44
CA CYS A 66 11.99 -19.70 -4.51
C CYS A 66 11.26 -19.32 -5.79
N ARG A 67 11.28 -18.04 -6.15
CA ARG A 67 10.66 -17.52 -7.37
C ARG A 67 11.28 -18.11 -8.62
N PHE A 68 12.61 -18.17 -8.67
CA PHE A 68 13.31 -18.77 -9.80
C PHE A 68 12.89 -20.24 -9.97
N LEU A 69 12.90 -21.02 -8.90
CA LEU A 69 12.50 -22.42 -8.96
C LEU A 69 11.04 -22.58 -9.37
N SER A 70 10.14 -21.67 -8.97
CA SER A 70 8.73 -21.73 -9.39
C SER A 70 8.53 -21.42 -10.88
N THR A 71 9.47 -20.72 -11.53
CA THR A 71 9.44 -20.57 -13.00
C THR A 71 9.76 -21.88 -13.74
N VAL A 72 10.48 -22.80 -13.08
CA VAL A 72 11.01 -24.02 -13.70
C VAL A 72 10.26 -25.27 -13.26
N TYR A 73 9.91 -25.35 -11.97
CA TYR A 73 9.24 -26.44 -11.29
C TYR A 73 7.92 -25.96 -10.70
N THR A 74 6.90 -26.81 -10.73
CA THR A 74 5.68 -26.57 -9.97
C THR A 74 5.93 -26.75 -8.47
N ASN A 75 5.12 -26.10 -7.63
CA ASN A 75 5.18 -26.29 -6.18
C ASN A 75 4.97 -27.74 -5.72
N SER A 76 4.34 -28.58 -6.57
CA SER A 76 4.21 -30.02 -6.37
C SER A 76 5.47 -30.81 -6.73
N GLU A 77 6.28 -30.33 -7.66
CA GLU A 77 7.52 -31.00 -8.08
C GLU A 77 8.69 -30.68 -7.14
N MET A 78 8.73 -29.44 -6.64
CA MET A 78 9.82 -28.94 -5.81
C MET A 78 9.33 -27.88 -4.82
N PRO A 79 8.71 -28.29 -3.71
CA PRO A 79 8.23 -27.36 -2.69
C PRO A 79 9.40 -26.62 -2.02
N VAL A 80 9.27 -25.30 -1.91
CA VAL A 80 10.24 -24.44 -1.21
C VAL A 80 9.60 -23.86 0.05
N ILE A 81 10.20 -24.14 1.20
CA ILE A 81 9.83 -23.57 2.50
C ILE A 81 10.87 -22.50 2.84
N ILE A 82 10.40 -21.26 3.05
CA ILE A 82 11.29 -20.14 3.39
C ILE A 82 11.47 -20.06 4.91
N THR A 83 12.72 -19.98 5.36
CA THR A 83 13.04 -19.73 6.77
C THR A 83 13.53 -18.30 6.98
N VAL A 84 13.04 -17.65 8.02
CA VAL A 84 13.28 -16.23 8.28
C VAL A 84 13.69 -15.99 9.72
N PRO A 85 14.47 -14.95 10.05
CA PRO A 85 14.80 -14.65 11.44
C PRO A 85 13.57 -14.29 12.27
N ASP A 86 12.67 -13.49 11.69
CA ASP A 86 11.44 -13.01 12.31
C ASP A 86 10.31 -12.99 11.27
N LEU A 87 9.18 -13.62 11.57
CA LEU A 87 8.05 -13.71 10.65
C LEU A 87 7.09 -12.55 10.90
N ASN A 88 7.20 -11.54 10.05
CA ASN A 88 6.22 -10.46 9.98
C ASN A 88 5.32 -10.59 8.73
N PRO A 89 4.17 -9.88 8.68
CA PRO A 89 3.26 -9.92 7.54
C PRO A 89 3.89 -9.50 6.20
N ARG A 90 4.97 -8.70 6.20
CA ARG A 90 5.69 -8.29 4.98
C ARG A 90 6.47 -9.45 4.40
N VAL A 91 7.30 -10.10 5.22
CA VAL A 91 8.14 -11.25 4.82
C VAL A 91 7.27 -12.44 4.42
N ARG A 92 6.16 -12.66 5.14
CA ARG A 92 5.17 -13.70 4.81
C ARG A 92 4.57 -13.48 3.42
N ARG A 93 4.13 -12.25 3.10
CA ARG A 93 3.59 -11.90 1.78
C ARG A 93 4.62 -12.10 0.67
N ARG A 94 5.82 -11.53 0.81
CA ARG A 94 6.91 -11.66 -0.17
C ARG A 94 7.24 -13.12 -0.50
N ALA A 95 7.27 -13.98 0.51
CA ALA A 95 7.55 -15.41 0.31
C ALA A 95 6.42 -16.13 -0.44
N PHE A 96 5.15 -15.86 -0.15
CA PHE A 96 4.04 -16.47 -0.91
C PHE A 96 3.94 -15.92 -2.34
N SER A 97 4.18 -14.62 -2.56
CA SER A 97 4.27 -14.03 -3.90
C SER A 97 5.42 -14.64 -4.70
N ALA A 98 6.53 -14.99 -4.04
CA ALA A 98 7.63 -15.77 -4.61
C ALA A 98 7.31 -17.27 -4.79
N SER A 99 6.05 -17.70 -4.59
CA SER A 99 5.55 -19.08 -4.71
C SER A 99 6.01 -20.06 -3.62
N ALA A 100 6.48 -19.58 -2.47
CA ALA A 100 6.81 -20.47 -1.36
C ALA A 100 5.57 -21.26 -0.92
N VAL A 101 5.76 -22.53 -0.55
CA VAL A 101 4.65 -23.38 -0.05
C VAL A 101 4.36 -23.13 1.42
N ALA A 102 5.38 -22.68 2.17
CA ALA A 102 5.28 -22.30 3.57
C ALA A 102 6.41 -21.33 3.94
N VAL A 103 6.22 -20.61 5.05
CA VAL A 103 7.20 -19.70 5.64
C VAL A 103 7.23 -19.97 7.13
N VAL A 104 8.42 -20.09 7.71
CA VAL A 104 8.64 -20.32 9.14
C VAL A 104 9.72 -19.40 9.66
N ASP A 105 9.58 -18.91 10.87
CA ASP A 105 10.66 -18.18 11.55
C ASP A 105 11.56 -19.12 12.37
N TYR A 106 12.66 -18.59 12.90
CA TYR A 106 13.59 -19.34 13.75
C TYR A 106 13.01 -19.68 15.14
N SER A 107 11.89 -19.07 15.54
CA SER A 107 11.19 -19.41 16.79
C SER A 107 10.24 -20.59 16.63
N THR A 108 9.92 -20.97 15.40
CA THR A 108 8.98 -22.06 15.07
C THR A 108 9.52 -23.39 15.63
N PRO A 109 8.72 -24.14 16.42
CA PRO A 109 9.17 -25.41 16.97
C PRO A 109 9.63 -26.38 15.87
N PHE A 110 10.81 -27.00 16.06
CA PHE A 110 11.42 -27.87 15.04
C PHE A 110 10.50 -29.02 14.60
N SER A 111 9.69 -29.56 15.51
CA SER A 111 8.69 -30.59 15.19
C SER A 111 7.65 -30.14 14.16
N GLN A 112 7.26 -28.85 14.18
CA GLN A 112 6.36 -28.27 13.19
C GLN A 112 7.05 -28.10 11.84
N VAL A 113 8.33 -27.72 11.82
CA VAL A 113 9.13 -27.62 10.59
C VAL A 113 9.25 -28.99 9.91
N VAL A 114 9.53 -30.05 10.66
CA VAL A 114 9.58 -31.43 10.15
C VAL A 114 8.22 -31.89 9.65
N GLY A 115 7.14 -31.53 10.36
CA GLY A 115 5.75 -31.78 9.92
C GLY A 115 5.45 -31.15 8.56
N LEU A 116 5.83 -29.88 8.36
CA LEU A 116 5.66 -29.17 7.08
C LEU A 116 6.45 -29.84 5.95
N ILE A 117 7.72 -30.19 6.20
CA ILE A 117 8.55 -30.90 5.22
C ILE A 117 7.89 -32.23 4.81
N ARG A 118 7.46 -33.05 5.77
CA ARG A 118 6.83 -34.35 5.50
C ARG A 118 5.49 -34.20 4.75
N THR A 119 4.68 -33.19 5.10
CA THR A 119 3.42 -32.87 4.39
C THR A 119 3.66 -32.55 2.92
N HIS A 120 4.64 -31.68 2.63
CA HIS A 120 4.92 -31.28 1.26
C HIS A 120 5.67 -32.34 0.44
N MET A 121 6.45 -33.23 1.08
CA MET A 121 7.08 -34.37 0.39
C MET A 121 6.13 -35.52 0.03
N SER A 122 4.99 -35.65 0.73
CA SER A 122 4.04 -36.77 0.58
C SER A 122 2.87 -36.49 -0.38
N SER A 123 2.77 -35.27 -0.89
CA SER A 123 1.65 -34.81 -1.71
C SER A 123 1.78 -35.19 -3.20
N GLU A 124 1.51 -36.45 -3.56
CA GLU A 124 0.98 -36.79 -4.89
C GLU A 124 -0.56 -36.77 -4.81
N ARG A 125 -1.22 -35.69 -5.26
CA ARG A 125 -2.64 -35.73 -5.69
C ARG A 125 -3.14 -34.44 -6.36
N SER A 126 -3.70 -34.65 -7.56
CA SER A 126 -4.88 -34.04 -8.16
C SER A 126 -4.97 -32.53 -8.27
N SER A 127 -5.11 -32.07 -9.52
CA SER A 127 -5.58 -30.75 -9.92
C SER A 127 -6.93 -30.40 -9.27
N ALA A 128 -6.90 -29.86 -8.05
CA ALA A 128 -8.00 -29.02 -7.60
C ALA A 128 -7.86 -27.70 -8.35
N ILE A 129 -8.65 -27.55 -9.40
CA ILE A 129 -9.00 -26.24 -9.95
C ILE A 129 -9.37 -25.37 -8.74
N ARG A 130 -8.57 -24.32 -8.47
CA ARG A 130 -9.03 -23.22 -7.62
C ARG A 130 -10.17 -22.54 -8.38
N SER A 131 -11.37 -23.07 -8.16
CA SER A 131 -12.61 -22.44 -8.55
C SER A 131 -12.90 -21.33 -7.55
N GLY A 132 -13.25 -20.16 -8.09
CA GLY A 132 -14.08 -19.18 -7.43
C GLY A 132 -13.55 -18.60 -6.12
N PHE A 133 -12.63 -17.65 -6.22
CA PHE A 133 -12.80 -16.45 -5.40
C PHE A 133 -13.54 -15.42 -6.27
N PRO A 134 -14.70 -14.90 -5.83
CA PRO A 134 -15.22 -13.67 -6.42
C PRO A 134 -14.11 -12.61 -6.32
N VAL A 135 -14.08 -11.66 -7.25
CA VAL A 135 -13.19 -10.50 -7.15
C VAL A 135 -13.60 -9.72 -5.88
N SER A 136 -13.03 -10.08 -4.73
CA SER A 136 -13.20 -9.36 -3.46
C SER A 136 -12.30 -8.13 -3.45
N GLN A 137 -12.66 -7.15 -2.62
CA GLN A 137 -11.91 -5.91 -2.40
C GLN A 137 -10.44 -6.18 -2.02
N ASP A 138 -10.12 -7.34 -1.43
CA ASP A 138 -8.75 -7.80 -1.13
C ASP A 138 -7.87 -7.98 -2.38
N ARG A 139 -8.48 -8.34 -3.52
CA ARG A 139 -7.75 -8.62 -4.76
C ARG A 139 -7.25 -7.35 -5.45
N LEU A 140 -8.00 -6.24 -5.35
CA LEU A 140 -7.52 -4.94 -5.85
C LEU A 140 -6.32 -4.45 -5.01
N LEU A 141 -6.37 -4.70 -3.71
CA LEU A 141 -5.32 -4.36 -2.74
C LEU A 141 -4.03 -5.14 -2.98
N LEU A 142 -4.16 -6.45 -3.15
CA LEU A 142 -3.07 -7.31 -3.60
C LEU A 142 -2.53 -6.79 -4.93
N MET A 143 -3.36 -6.46 -5.90
CA MET A 143 -2.87 -5.97 -7.21
C MET A 143 -2.09 -4.65 -7.14
N THR A 144 -2.47 -3.70 -6.28
CA THR A 144 -1.74 -2.43 -6.13
C THR A 144 -0.44 -2.61 -5.34
N ALA A 145 -0.47 -3.38 -4.25
CA ALA A 145 0.73 -3.73 -3.49
C ALA A 145 1.68 -4.58 -4.34
N ASP A 146 1.17 -5.59 -5.06
CA ASP A 146 1.91 -6.45 -5.99
C ASP A 146 2.55 -5.60 -7.11
N SER A 147 1.88 -4.56 -7.61
CA SER A 147 2.45 -3.68 -8.65
C SER A 147 3.59 -2.79 -8.14
N LEU A 148 3.52 -2.34 -6.88
CA LEU A 148 4.59 -1.58 -6.23
C LEU A 148 5.75 -2.52 -5.85
N GLU A 149 5.45 -3.72 -5.34
CA GLU A 149 6.42 -4.78 -5.05
C GLU A 149 7.16 -5.25 -6.32
N ASP A 150 6.46 -5.46 -7.44
CA ASP A 150 7.05 -5.78 -8.73
C ASP A 150 8.03 -4.68 -9.19
N SER A 151 7.67 -3.41 -8.94
CA SER A 151 8.52 -2.26 -9.28
C SER A 151 9.75 -2.18 -8.37
N LEU A 152 9.58 -2.40 -7.06
CA LEU A 152 10.65 -2.47 -6.07
C LEU A 152 11.67 -3.55 -6.42
N GLU A 153 11.19 -4.77 -6.64
CA GLU A 153 12.03 -5.93 -6.92
C GLU A 153 12.81 -5.77 -8.23
N SER A 154 12.19 -5.17 -9.23
CA SER A 154 12.88 -4.87 -10.49
C SER A 154 14.02 -3.86 -10.26
N ILE A 155 13.84 -2.81 -9.43
CA ILE A 155 14.88 -1.82 -9.13
C ILE A 155 16.00 -2.45 -8.28
N GLU A 156 15.66 -3.24 -7.26
CA GLU A 156 16.62 -4.00 -6.45
C GLU A 156 17.50 -4.91 -7.30
N THR A 157 16.95 -5.46 -8.38
CA THR A 157 17.68 -6.37 -9.28
C THR A 157 18.88 -5.69 -9.92
N VAL A 158 18.77 -4.42 -10.30
CA VAL A 158 19.89 -3.65 -10.89
C VAL A 158 20.97 -3.38 -9.85
N VAL A 159 20.57 -2.96 -8.66
CA VAL A 159 21.49 -2.63 -7.56
C VAL A 159 22.27 -3.88 -7.12
N ASN A 160 21.58 -5.00 -6.95
CA ASN A 160 22.20 -6.28 -6.58
C ASN A 160 23.16 -6.79 -7.66
N LEU A 161 22.76 -6.74 -8.94
CA LEU A 161 23.64 -7.15 -10.03
C LEU A 161 24.95 -6.34 -10.05
N ALA A 162 24.86 -5.01 -9.86
CA ALA A 162 26.05 -4.17 -9.83
C ALA A 162 27.04 -4.61 -8.74
N SER A 163 26.56 -4.97 -7.55
CA SER A 163 27.40 -5.51 -6.48
C SER A 163 27.92 -6.91 -6.79
N GLU A 164 27.12 -7.75 -7.45
CA GLU A 164 27.50 -9.13 -7.79
C GLU A 164 28.54 -9.24 -8.89
N LEU A 165 28.67 -8.21 -9.73
CA LEU A 165 29.69 -8.13 -10.77
C LEU A 165 31.07 -7.72 -10.20
N ASN A 166 31.12 -7.25 -8.95
CA ASN A 166 32.39 -6.96 -8.29
C ASN A 166 33.19 -8.26 -8.09
N GLY A 167 34.46 -8.24 -8.50
CA GLY A 167 35.36 -9.40 -8.40
C GLY A 167 35.18 -10.46 -9.49
N VAL A 168 34.23 -10.30 -10.41
CA VAL A 168 34.08 -11.19 -11.57
C VAL A 168 35.20 -10.92 -12.59
N THR A 169 35.79 -11.98 -13.14
CA THR A 169 36.98 -11.88 -14.02
C THR A 169 36.72 -12.30 -15.47
N SER A 170 35.52 -12.78 -15.80
CA SER A 170 35.19 -13.25 -17.15
C SER A 170 33.83 -12.76 -17.66
N ILE A 171 33.74 -12.52 -18.97
CA ILE A 171 32.49 -12.12 -19.65
C ILE A 171 31.42 -13.21 -19.53
N ALA A 172 31.83 -14.49 -19.60
CA ALA A 172 30.92 -15.62 -19.48
C ALA A 172 30.25 -15.68 -18.10
N GLU A 173 31.00 -15.43 -17.02
CA GLU A 173 30.46 -15.41 -15.67
C GLU A 173 29.56 -14.20 -15.41
N ALA A 174 29.96 -13.01 -15.88
CA ALA A 174 29.11 -11.83 -15.81
C ALA A 174 27.80 -12.00 -16.60
N SER A 175 27.88 -12.61 -17.78
CA SER A 175 26.70 -12.91 -18.60
C SER A 175 25.77 -13.90 -17.91
N ARG A 176 26.31 -14.91 -17.20
CA ARG A 176 25.50 -15.83 -16.37
C ARG A 176 24.80 -15.11 -15.23
N LYS A 177 25.47 -14.20 -14.54
CA LYS A 177 24.87 -13.38 -13.46
C LYS A 177 23.74 -12.52 -14.00
N VAL A 178 23.94 -11.81 -15.11
CA VAL A 178 22.91 -11.01 -15.77
C VAL A 178 21.70 -11.86 -16.17
N VAL A 179 21.93 -13.03 -16.78
CA VAL A 179 20.86 -13.99 -17.13
C VAL A 179 20.07 -14.40 -15.89
N LEU A 180 20.73 -14.69 -14.77
CA LEU A 180 20.06 -15.06 -13.52
C LEU A 180 19.24 -13.88 -12.97
N SER A 181 19.80 -12.67 -12.92
CA SER A 181 19.08 -11.47 -12.47
C SER A 181 17.82 -11.17 -13.28
N ILE A 182 17.87 -11.38 -14.60
CA ILE A 182 16.70 -11.23 -15.48
C ILE A 182 15.60 -12.23 -15.10
N LEU A 183 15.98 -13.48 -14.86
CA LEU A 183 15.02 -14.56 -14.56
C LEU A 183 14.43 -14.46 -13.16
N THR A 184 15.22 -13.99 -12.19
CA THR A 184 14.78 -13.89 -10.79
C THR A 184 14.02 -12.60 -10.50
N GLY A 185 14.40 -11.49 -11.15
CA GLY A 185 13.96 -10.16 -10.76
C GLY A 185 13.04 -9.43 -11.73
N LEU A 186 12.93 -9.87 -12.99
CA LEU A 186 12.12 -9.18 -14.01
C LEU A 186 10.92 -9.98 -14.52
N GLY A 187 10.70 -11.18 -13.94
CA GLY A 187 9.58 -12.05 -14.28
C GLY A 187 9.66 -12.73 -15.64
N PHE A 188 10.83 -12.66 -16.31
CA PHE A 188 11.07 -13.40 -17.55
C PHE A 188 11.27 -14.89 -17.27
N GLN A 189 10.72 -15.75 -18.14
CA GLN A 189 10.84 -17.21 -17.98
C GLN A 189 12.10 -17.77 -18.65
N ARG A 190 12.60 -17.07 -19.67
CA ARG A 190 13.78 -17.46 -20.43
C ARG A 190 14.60 -16.23 -20.76
N ALA A 191 15.92 -16.36 -20.61
CA ALA A 191 16.88 -15.32 -20.92
C ALA A 191 18.11 -15.93 -21.59
N TRP A 192 18.62 -15.20 -22.58
CA TRP A 192 19.71 -15.62 -23.44
C TRP A 192 20.56 -14.40 -23.75
N ILE A 193 21.88 -14.53 -23.61
CA ILE A 193 22.85 -13.50 -23.98
C ILE A 193 23.76 -14.11 -25.03
N GLY A 194 23.81 -13.46 -26.19
CA GLY A 194 24.72 -13.81 -27.25
C GLY A 194 25.65 -12.68 -27.62
N VAL A 195 26.86 -13.04 -28.04
CA VAL A 195 27.91 -12.14 -28.50
C VAL A 195 27.99 -12.20 -30.01
N LEU A 196 28.21 -11.05 -30.63
CA LEU A 196 28.33 -10.94 -32.08
C LEU A 196 29.69 -11.49 -32.54
N ASP A 197 29.68 -12.48 -33.43
CA ASP A 197 30.89 -12.95 -34.10
C ASP A 197 31.23 -12.00 -35.26
N SER A 198 32.31 -11.24 -35.07
CA SER A 198 32.84 -10.29 -36.05
C SER A 198 33.23 -10.90 -37.40
N SER A 199 33.40 -12.23 -37.49
CA SER A 199 33.82 -12.93 -38.70
C SER A 199 32.68 -13.56 -39.51
N ALA A 200 31.52 -13.81 -38.87
CA ALA A 200 30.45 -14.63 -39.46
C ALA A 200 29.07 -13.95 -39.51
N ALA A 201 28.93 -12.70 -39.02
CA ALA A 201 27.63 -12.02 -38.90
C ALA A 201 26.57 -12.88 -38.16
N THR A 202 27.01 -13.67 -37.18
CA THR A 202 26.14 -14.52 -36.34
C THR A 202 26.24 -14.09 -34.89
N VAL A 203 25.20 -14.41 -34.10
CA VAL A 203 25.22 -14.20 -32.65
C VAL A 203 25.37 -15.55 -31.96
N GLU A 204 26.44 -15.73 -31.20
CA GLU A 204 26.76 -16.95 -30.47
C GLU A 204 26.45 -16.80 -28.98
N ALA A 205 25.74 -17.76 -28.39
CA ALA A 205 25.32 -17.65 -27.00
C ALA A 205 26.49 -17.83 -26.04
N VAL A 206 26.62 -16.91 -25.09
CA VAL A 206 27.60 -16.97 -23.99
C VAL A 206 26.97 -17.32 -22.64
N ALA A 207 25.67 -17.08 -22.50
CA ALA A 207 24.89 -17.51 -21.34
C ALA A 207 23.42 -17.69 -21.71
N PHE A 208 22.78 -18.72 -21.17
CA PHE A 208 21.34 -18.94 -21.33
C PHE A 208 20.78 -19.75 -20.16
N ARG A 209 19.54 -19.46 -19.76
CA ARG A 209 18.77 -20.23 -18.77
C ARG A 209 17.28 -20.02 -19.00
N GLY A 210 16.47 -20.99 -18.56
CA GLY A 210 15.02 -20.90 -18.60
C GLY A 210 14.36 -22.24 -18.91
N ARG A 211 13.04 -22.30 -18.73
CA ARG A 211 12.25 -23.53 -18.88
C ARG A 211 12.21 -24.01 -20.34
N GLY A 212 12.49 -25.29 -20.59
CA GLY A 212 12.47 -25.89 -21.92
C GLY A 212 13.76 -25.70 -22.75
N ILE A 213 14.82 -25.13 -22.17
CA ILE A 213 16.14 -25.08 -22.81
C ILE A 213 16.93 -26.33 -22.41
N THR A 214 17.23 -27.23 -23.36
CA THR A 214 17.85 -28.54 -23.11
C THR A 214 19.11 -28.83 -23.95
N GLY A 215 19.92 -27.83 -24.30
CA GLY A 215 21.13 -28.03 -25.11
C GLY A 215 21.97 -26.77 -25.34
N GLU A 216 23.11 -26.95 -26.03
CA GLU A 216 24.10 -25.92 -26.39
C GLU A 216 23.55 -24.76 -27.27
N PRO A 217 24.26 -23.62 -27.37
CA PRO A 217 23.80 -22.39 -28.01
C PRO A 217 23.09 -22.58 -29.36
N VAL A 218 21.86 -22.10 -29.47
CA VAL A 218 21.26 -21.83 -30.79
C VAL A 218 22.06 -20.68 -31.42
N LYS A 219 22.80 -20.94 -32.48
CA LYS A 219 23.35 -19.87 -33.33
C LYS A 219 22.17 -19.17 -34.01
N LEU A 220 22.00 -17.89 -33.72
CA LEU A 220 21.09 -17.06 -34.49
C LEU A 220 21.84 -16.59 -35.73
N SER A 221 21.56 -17.22 -36.87
CA SER A 221 22.06 -16.80 -38.18
C SER A 221 21.04 -15.87 -38.84
N GLY A 222 21.36 -14.59 -38.97
CA GLY A 222 20.52 -13.66 -39.69
C GLY A 222 20.71 -13.79 -41.19
N THR A 223 19.63 -13.96 -41.94
CA THR A 223 19.64 -13.59 -43.37
C THR A 223 19.48 -12.06 -43.39
N PRO A 224 20.39 -11.28 -44.00
CA PRO A 224 20.37 -9.82 -43.82
C PRO A 224 19.03 -9.18 -44.24
N GLY A 225 18.34 -8.53 -43.29
CA GLY A 225 17.40 -7.45 -43.60
C GLY A 225 15.96 -7.55 -43.08
N TYR A 226 15.56 -8.60 -42.34
CA TYR A 226 14.15 -8.78 -41.94
C TYR A 226 13.91 -9.36 -40.54
N LEU A 227 14.92 -9.44 -39.67
CA LEU A 227 14.80 -10.01 -38.32
C LEU A 227 14.83 -8.95 -37.21
N THR A 228 14.12 -9.22 -36.10
CA THR A 228 14.12 -8.37 -34.89
C THR A 228 15.53 -8.19 -34.33
N VAL A 229 16.37 -9.23 -34.43
CA VAL A 229 17.76 -9.22 -33.97
C VAL A 229 18.64 -8.34 -34.86
N ASP A 230 18.43 -8.36 -36.18
CA ASP A 230 19.17 -7.53 -37.13
C ASP A 230 18.89 -6.05 -36.87
N THR A 231 17.63 -5.71 -36.61
CA THR A 231 17.23 -4.34 -36.26
C THR A 231 17.85 -3.92 -34.93
N ALA A 232 17.80 -4.79 -33.91
CA ALA A 232 18.42 -4.51 -32.62
C ALA A 232 19.94 -4.32 -32.72
N VAL A 233 20.62 -5.05 -33.61
CA VAL A 233 22.07 -4.93 -33.86
C VAL A 233 22.41 -3.69 -34.69
N SER A 234 21.70 -3.45 -35.79
CA SER A 234 22.01 -2.36 -36.73
C SER A 234 21.65 -0.98 -36.19
N GLU A 235 20.47 -0.84 -35.58
CA GLU A 235 20.01 0.42 -35.00
C GLU A 235 20.47 0.59 -33.55
N GLY A 236 20.86 -0.50 -32.89
CA GLY A 236 21.25 -0.48 -31.48
C GLY A 236 20.08 -0.10 -30.56
N VAL A 237 18.84 -0.40 -30.93
CA VAL A 237 17.66 -0.15 -30.08
C VAL A 237 17.08 -1.45 -29.55
N GLN A 238 16.36 -1.36 -28.42
CA GLN A 238 15.61 -2.51 -27.92
C GLN A 238 14.41 -2.75 -28.84
N VAL A 239 14.25 -3.97 -29.31
CA VAL A 239 13.19 -4.37 -30.25
C VAL A 239 12.24 -5.34 -29.58
N LEU A 240 10.93 -5.08 -29.72
CA LEU A 240 9.87 -5.97 -29.23
C LEU A 240 9.30 -6.73 -30.42
N SER A 241 9.33 -8.07 -30.38
CA SER A 241 8.87 -8.91 -31.51
C SER A 241 7.38 -8.78 -31.82
N TRP A 242 6.60 -8.22 -30.89
CA TRP A 242 5.18 -7.96 -31.06
C TRP A 242 4.87 -6.53 -31.55
N SER A 243 5.88 -5.72 -31.85
CA SER A 243 5.63 -4.40 -32.47
C SER A 243 5.05 -4.59 -33.88
N PRO A 244 4.11 -3.73 -34.33
CA PRO A 244 3.41 -3.90 -35.61
C PRO A 244 4.31 -4.18 -36.81
N GLU A 245 5.49 -3.56 -36.83
CA GLU A 245 6.50 -3.65 -37.90
C GLU A 245 7.13 -5.05 -38.04
N PHE A 246 7.09 -5.88 -36.99
CA PHE A 246 7.73 -7.20 -36.96
C PHE A 246 6.75 -8.37 -36.92
N ILE A 247 5.44 -8.12 -36.84
CA ILE A 247 4.43 -9.18 -36.65
C ILE A 247 4.49 -10.23 -37.76
N ASP A 248 4.69 -9.80 -39.00
CA ASP A 248 4.67 -10.65 -40.19
C ASP A 248 6.01 -11.36 -40.48
N ASN A 249 7.12 -10.83 -39.92
CA ASN A 249 8.48 -11.26 -40.26
C ASN A 249 9.31 -11.74 -39.05
N ARG A 250 8.71 -11.85 -37.85
CA ARG A 250 9.41 -12.37 -36.66
C ARG A 250 9.63 -13.88 -36.73
N GLU A 251 10.77 -14.31 -36.21
CA GLU A 251 11.06 -15.73 -35.99
C GLU A 251 10.32 -16.29 -34.79
N THR A 252 10.26 -17.62 -34.71
CA THR A 252 9.79 -18.28 -33.50
C THR A 252 11.00 -18.65 -32.64
N TRP A 253 11.15 -18.05 -31.47
CA TRP A 253 12.23 -18.37 -30.54
C TRP A 253 11.78 -19.42 -29.53
N LEU A 254 12.26 -20.66 -29.69
CA LEU A 254 11.92 -21.80 -28.82
C LEU A 254 10.39 -21.93 -28.59
N GLY A 255 9.61 -21.79 -29.66
CA GLY A 255 8.14 -21.85 -29.63
C GLY A 255 7.42 -20.57 -29.20
N SER A 256 8.14 -19.49 -28.90
CA SER A 256 7.58 -18.17 -28.57
C SER A 256 7.70 -17.20 -29.73
N ILE A 257 6.66 -16.38 -29.91
CA ILE A 257 6.63 -15.25 -30.85
C ILE A 257 6.65 -13.90 -30.13
N ASN A 258 6.61 -13.90 -28.79
CA ASN A 258 6.61 -12.71 -27.94
C ASN A 258 7.90 -12.66 -27.12
N TYR A 259 8.94 -12.04 -27.68
CA TYR A 259 10.25 -11.90 -27.07
C TYR A 259 10.81 -10.48 -27.31
N VAL A 260 11.76 -10.09 -26.47
CA VAL A 260 12.45 -8.80 -26.54
C VAL A 260 13.92 -9.02 -26.84
N ASP A 261 14.46 -8.22 -27.77
CA ASP A 261 15.89 -8.15 -28.10
C ASP A 261 16.46 -6.83 -27.57
N THR A 262 17.39 -6.90 -26.62
CA THR A 262 18.03 -5.72 -26.01
C THR A 262 19.53 -5.71 -26.33
N PRO A 263 20.06 -4.68 -27.02
CA PRO A 263 21.46 -4.66 -27.40
C PRO A 263 22.40 -4.30 -26.24
N VAL A 264 23.51 -5.02 -26.17
CA VAL A 264 24.67 -4.74 -25.31
C VAL A 264 25.68 -3.95 -26.13
N LYS A 265 26.01 -2.73 -25.71
CA LYS A 265 26.83 -1.78 -26.51
C LYS A 265 28.20 -1.55 -25.92
N VAL A 266 29.25 -1.70 -26.72
CA VAL A 266 30.63 -1.42 -26.33
C VAL A 266 31.27 -0.48 -27.36
N GLY A 267 31.76 0.68 -26.91
CA GLY A 267 32.49 1.61 -27.76
C GLY A 267 31.66 2.34 -28.84
N GLY A 268 30.33 2.20 -28.83
CA GLY A 268 29.42 2.74 -29.84
C GLY A 268 28.85 1.67 -30.78
N SER A 269 29.38 0.44 -30.74
CA SER A 269 28.91 -0.69 -31.53
C SER A 269 28.15 -1.70 -30.67
N VAL A 270 27.24 -2.47 -31.27
CA VAL A 270 26.57 -3.58 -30.59
C VAL A 270 27.55 -4.75 -30.47
N PHE A 271 27.88 -5.11 -29.24
CA PHE A 271 28.75 -6.24 -28.90
C PHE A 271 27.97 -7.55 -28.83
N GLY A 272 26.69 -7.49 -28.44
CA GLY A 272 25.84 -8.65 -28.27
C GLY A 272 24.39 -8.29 -28.05
N ILE A 273 23.54 -9.31 -27.90
CA ILE A 273 22.09 -9.18 -27.68
C ILE A 273 21.69 -9.97 -26.44
N ILE A 274 20.85 -9.35 -25.61
CA ILE A 274 20.08 -10.04 -24.57
C ILE A 274 18.68 -10.30 -25.13
N ARG A 275 18.31 -11.56 -25.32
CA ARG A 275 16.96 -12.00 -25.70
C ARG A 275 16.22 -12.56 -24.49
N CYS A 276 14.99 -12.11 -24.27
CA CYS A 276 14.16 -12.58 -23.15
C CYS A 276 12.72 -12.84 -23.58
N ASP A 277 12.05 -13.80 -22.94
CA ASP A 277 10.62 -14.03 -23.14
C ASP A 277 9.89 -14.68 -21.96
N ASN A 278 8.57 -14.79 -22.14
CA ASN A 278 7.63 -15.48 -21.24
C ASN A 278 6.97 -16.66 -21.95
N GLY A 279 7.74 -17.41 -22.73
CA GLY A 279 7.25 -18.33 -23.77
C GLY A 279 6.20 -19.37 -23.36
N ILE A 280 6.01 -19.66 -22.07
CA ILE A 280 5.03 -20.63 -21.57
C ILE A 280 3.75 -19.95 -21.06
N SER A 281 3.85 -18.78 -20.42
CA SER A 281 2.68 -18.03 -19.96
C SER A 281 2.08 -17.15 -21.05
N ARG A 282 2.86 -16.84 -22.11
CA ARG A 282 2.53 -15.86 -23.17
C ARG A 282 2.22 -14.44 -22.64
N ARG A 283 2.53 -14.16 -21.37
CA ARG A 283 2.32 -12.84 -20.75
C ARG A 283 3.32 -11.83 -21.33
N LEU A 284 2.84 -10.65 -21.72
CA LEU A 284 3.73 -9.56 -22.11
C LEU A 284 4.49 -9.03 -20.89
N PRO A 285 5.79 -8.70 -21.02
CA PRO A 285 6.54 -8.06 -19.95
C PRO A 285 6.01 -6.65 -19.64
N SER A 286 6.17 -6.20 -18.39
CA SER A 286 5.79 -4.85 -17.98
C SER A 286 6.74 -3.79 -18.57
N GLU A 287 6.30 -2.54 -18.69
CA GLU A 287 7.19 -1.44 -19.09
C GLU A 287 8.39 -1.29 -18.14
N SER A 288 8.18 -1.50 -16.84
CA SER A 288 9.24 -1.48 -15.83
C SER A 288 10.30 -2.54 -16.11
N SER A 289 9.89 -3.79 -16.39
CA SER A 289 10.80 -4.88 -16.76
C SER A 289 11.61 -4.54 -18.02
N LEU A 290 10.97 -3.92 -19.03
CA LEU A 290 11.63 -3.52 -20.28
C LEU A 290 12.68 -2.41 -20.08
N ARG A 291 12.36 -1.40 -19.27
CA ARG A 291 13.32 -0.34 -18.90
C ARG A 291 14.51 -0.91 -18.15
N ILE A 292 14.26 -1.76 -17.18
CA ILE A 292 15.33 -2.33 -16.35
C ILE A 292 16.19 -3.31 -17.13
N LEU A 293 15.62 -4.05 -18.08
CA LEU A 293 16.40 -4.87 -19.00
C LEU A 293 17.46 -4.05 -19.78
N LYS A 294 17.15 -2.80 -20.16
CA LYS A 294 18.14 -1.87 -20.75
C LYS A 294 19.23 -1.49 -19.76
N MET A 295 18.89 -1.30 -18.49
CA MET A 295 19.86 -0.97 -17.43
C MET A 295 20.82 -2.14 -17.19
N LEU A 296 20.31 -3.38 -17.11
CA LEU A 296 21.14 -4.58 -16.98
C LEU A 296 22.07 -4.77 -18.19
N ALA A 297 21.59 -4.47 -19.41
CA ALA A 297 22.44 -4.46 -20.61
C ALA A 297 23.54 -3.37 -20.52
N GLY A 298 23.24 -2.23 -19.89
CA GLY A 298 24.19 -1.18 -19.56
C GLY A 298 25.26 -1.62 -18.56
N GLU A 299 24.89 -2.35 -17.51
CA GLU A 299 25.83 -2.95 -16.54
C GLU A 299 26.80 -3.90 -17.21
N LEU A 300 26.27 -4.85 -17.98
CA LEU A 300 27.08 -5.81 -18.72
C LEU A 300 28.03 -5.10 -19.70
N SER A 301 27.54 -4.07 -20.38
CA SER A 301 28.35 -3.22 -21.27
C SER A 301 29.50 -2.54 -20.51
N SER A 302 29.25 -2.04 -19.30
CA SER A 302 30.25 -1.41 -18.44
C SER A 302 31.28 -2.40 -17.90
N PHE A 303 30.85 -3.61 -17.57
CA PHE A 303 31.73 -4.69 -17.14
C PHE A 303 32.62 -5.22 -18.27
N ILE A 304 32.08 -5.45 -19.47
CA ILE A 304 32.87 -5.91 -20.64
C ILE A 304 33.97 -4.89 -20.97
N ARG A 305 33.66 -3.60 -20.94
CA ARG A 305 34.65 -2.53 -21.09
C ARG A 305 35.73 -2.57 -19.99
N TYR A 306 35.42 -3.10 -18.81
CA TYR A 306 36.35 -3.13 -17.67
C TYR A 306 37.34 -4.29 -17.83
N LEU A 307 36.88 -5.47 -18.22
CA LEU A 307 37.77 -6.60 -18.54
C LEU A 307 38.67 -6.32 -19.76
N ASP A 308 38.13 -5.65 -20.77
CA ASP A 308 38.91 -5.16 -21.91
C ASP A 308 39.97 -4.13 -21.48
N ALA A 309 39.71 -3.36 -20.41
CA ALA A 309 40.70 -2.49 -19.78
C ALA A 309 41.74 -3.25 -18.97
N GLN A 310 41.33 -4.26 -18.19
CA GLN A 310 42.21 -5.06 -17.33
C GLN A 310 43.22 -5.89 -18.14
N SER A 311 42.77 -6.52 -19.23
CA SER A 311 43.63 -7.26 -20.17
C SER A 311 44.60 -6.34 -20.94
N ARG A 312 44.23 -5.07 -21.17
CA ARG A 312 45.07 -4.06 -21.84
C ARG A 312 45.96 -3.25 -20.89
N LEU A 313 45.71 -3.33 -19.58
CA LEU A 313 46.51 -2.72 -18.50
C LEU A 313 47.90 -3.38 -18.39
N GLU A 314 48.04 -4.63 -18.86
CA GLU A 314 49.35 -5.27 -19.04
C GLU A 314 50.12 -4.71 -20.27
N ALA A 315 49.49 -3.92 -21.15
CA ALA A 315 50.03 -3.62 -22.48
C ALA A 315 50.27 -2.14 -22.87
N SER A 316 49.61 -1.10 -22.34
CA SER A 316 50.04 0.30 -22.62
C SER A 316 49.27 1.44 -21.93
N TYR A 317 50.03 2.49 -21.61
CA TYR A 317 49.62 3.72 -20.90
C TYR A 317 48.71 4.66 -21.73
N SER A 318 48.80 4.67 -23.06
CA SER A 318 48.05 5.59 -23.94
C SER A 318 46.58 5.21 -24.15
N ILE A 319 46.21 3.96 -23.86
CA ILE A 319 44.83 3.45 -23.97
C ILE A 319 44.04 3.76 -22.69
N PHE A 320 44.71 3.81 -21.54
CA PHE A 320 44.13 4.16 -20.24
C PHE A 320 43.50 5.57 -20.26
N GLU A 321 44.14 6.55 -20.91
CA GLU A 321 43.57 7.90 -21.10
C GLU A 321 42.36 7.94 -22.05
N ARG A 322 42.36 7.17 -23.15
CA ARG A 322 41.20 7.10 -24.06
C ARG A 322 39.99 6.41 -23.44
N MET A 323 40.19 5.52 -22.45
CA MET A 323 39.12 4.80 -21.75
C MET A 323 38.43 5.64 -20.66
N LEU A 324 39.18 6.50 -19.96
CA LEU A 324 38.64 7.38 -18.92
C LEU A 324 37.78 8.51 -19.50
N GLY A 325 38.04 8.93 -20.75
CA GLY A 325 37.24 9.93 -21.47
C GLY A 325 35.82 9.49 -21.85
N ARG A 326 35.41 8.23 -21.60
CA ARG A 326 34.07 7.71 -22.00
C ARG A 326 33.24 7.12 -20.85
N ARG A 327 33.71 7.17 -19.59
CA ARG A 327 32.99 6.65 -18.41
C ARG A 327 32.71 7.77 -17.40
N SER A 328 31.69 7.57 -16.57
CA SER A 328 31.43 8.30 -15.33
C SER A 328 32.33 7.82 -14.17
N ALA A 329 33.62 7.55 -14.43
CA ALA A 329 34.58 7.11 -13.41
C ALA A 329 35.99 7.62 -13.72
N ARG A 330 36.78 7.92 -12.68
CA ARG A 330 38.13 8.49 -12.74
C ARG A 330 39.09 7.77 -11.80
N ALA A 331 40.35 7.68 -12.20
CA ALA A 331 41.39 7.04 -11.40
C ALA A 331 42.40 8.09 -10.92
N ILE A 332 42.82 7.96 -9.67
CA ILE A 332 43.79 8.82 -9.01
C ILE A 332 44.86 7.92 -8.42
N GLU A 333 46.11 8.08 -8.86
CA GLU A 333 47.24 7.43 -8.20
C GLU A 333 47.65 8.26 -6.99
N ILE A 334 47.74 7.59 -5.84
CA ILE A 334 48.05 8.20 -4.55
C ILE A 334 49.24 7.49 -3.91
N SER A 335 50.02 8.21 -3.10
CA SER A 335 51.03 7.62 -2.22
C SER A 335 50.36 6.81 -1.10
N GLY A 336 51.15 5.98 -0.40
CA GLY A 336 50.71 5.32 0.83
C GLY A 336 50.36 6.27 1.99
N THR A 337 50.56 7.58 1.81
CA THR A 337 50.14 8.65 2.73
C THR A 337 48.93 9.44 2.21
N GLY A 338 48.34 9.03 1.09
CA GLY A 338 47.16 9.67 0.50
C GLY A 338 47.45 10.99 -0.25
N VAL A 339 48.70 11.21 -0.70
CA VAL A 339 49.05 12.34 -1.56
C VAL A 339 48.84 11.94 -3.02
N VAL A 340 48.11 12.75 -3.77
CA VAL A 340 47.86 12.55 -5.19
C VAL A 340 49.16 12.69 -5.97
N LYS A 341 49.56 11.63 -6.67
CA LYS A 341 50.70 11.62 -7.58
C LYS A 341 50.26 11.97 -9.00
N THR A 342 49.17 11.37 -9.46
CA THR A 342 48.65 11.54 -10.82
C THR A 342 47.14 11.43 -10.80
N VAL A 343 46.46 12.29 -11.57
CA VAL A 343 45.03 12.17 -11.85
C VAL A 343 44.89 11.77 -13.31
N TYR A 344 44.09 10.74 -13.57
CA TYR A 344 43.89 10.22 -14.92
C TYR A 344 42.48 10.57 -15.43
N GLY A 345 42.41 11.09 -16.66
CA GLY A 345 41.16 11.44 -17.36
C GLY A 345 40.68 12.88 -17.14
N ASP A 346 39.61 13.27 -17.84
CA ASP A 346 39.02 14.62 -17.76
C ASP A 346 38.26 14.82 -16.44
N THR A 347 38.79 15.65 -15.56
CA THR A 347 38.28 15.86 -14.20
C THR A 347 36.96 16.66 -14.17
N GLU A 348 36.59 17.37 -15.24
CA GLU A 348 35.37 18.20 -15.28
C GLU A 348 34.07 17.36 -15.21
N ALA A 349 34.12 16.08 -15.57
CA ALA A 349 32.93 15.21 -15.59
C ALA A 349 32.46 14.70 -14.21
N ILE A 350 33.29 14.84 -13.16
CA ILE A 350 32.90 14.54 -11.78
C ILE A 350 33.27 15.77 -10.94
N PRO A 351 32.30 16.66 -10.63
CA PRO A 351 32.57 17.99 -10.07
C PRO A 351 33.45 17.97 -8.81
N CYS A 352 33.34 16.95 -7.96
CA CYS A 352 34.09 16.86 -6.71
C CYS A 352 35.59 16.54 -6.88
N ILE A 353 36.02 16.00 -8.04
CA ILE A 353 37.43 15.76 -8.38
C ILE A 353 37.96 16.71 -9.46
N ALA A 354 37.11 17.59 -10.00
CA ALA A 354 37.48 18.59 -11.02
C ALA A 354 38.75 19.37 -10.66
N HIS A 355 38.90 19.69 -9.37
CA HIS A 355 39.99 20.50 -8.84
C HIS A 355 41.18 19.70 -8.29
N MET A 356 41.19 18.37 -8.42
CA MET A 356 42.29 17.54 -7.90
C MET A 356 43.53 17.68 -8.78
N THR A 357 44.65 18.06 -8.17
CA THR A 357 45.96 18.12 -8.85
C THR A 357 47.02 17.29 -8.10
N PRO A 358 48.09 16.84 -8.78
CA PRO A 358 49.26 16.29 -8.12
C PRO A 358 49.75 17.17 -6.95
N GLY A 359 50.13 16.53 -5.84
CA GLY A 359 50.56 17.20 -4.59
C GLY A 359 49.43 17.47 -3.59
N MET A 360 48.16 17.44 -4.00
CA MET A 360 47.04 17.53 -3.07
C MET A 360 46.85 16.23 -2.28
N THR A 361 46.16 16.31 -1.14
CA THR A 361 45.80 15.11 -0.36
C THR A 361 44.38 14.66 -0.69
N VAL A 362 44.13 13.34 -0.63
CA VAL A 362 42.79 12.75 -0.81
C VAL A 362 41.76 13.34 0.17
N ASN A 363 42.21 13.87 1.32
CA ASN A 363 41.35 14.57 2.27
C ASN A 363 40.59 15.77 1.67
N HIS A 364 41.11 16.38 0.59
CA HIS A 364 40.41 17.45 -0.12
C HIS A 364 39.21 16.92 -0.93
N LEU A 365 39.32 15.71 -1.49
CA LEU A 365 38.23 15.03 -2.17
C LEU A 365 37.12 14.61 -1.19
N LEU A 366 37.49 14.16 0.01
CA LEU A 366 36.52 13.62 0.98
C LEU A 366 35.75 14.71 1.76
N LYS A 367 35.88 15.99 1.42
CA LYS A 367 35.37 17.13 2.21
C LYS A 367 33.83 17.27 2.20
N GLY A 368 33.14 16.54 1.32
CA GLY A 368 31.67 16.46 1.23
C GLY A 368 31.11 15.05 1.41
N ILE A 369 31.87 14.16 2.03
CA ILE A 369 31.51 12.75 2.26
C ILE A 369 31.18 12.57 3.76
N PRO A 370 30.14 11.80 4.12
CA PRO A 370 29.82 11.47 5.51
C PRO A 370 31.03 10.91 6.28
N ASP A 371 31.17 11.31 7.55
CA ASP A 371 32.36 11.03 8.38
C ASP A 371 32.69 9.52 8.45
N VAL A 372 31.69 8.66 8.57
CA VAL A 372 31.87 7.19 8.65
C VAL A 372 32.55 6.62 7.39
N SER A 373 32.09 7.04 6.22
CA SER A 373 32.67 6.59 4.94
C SER A 373 34.05 7.20 4.72
N ARG A 374 34.23 8.46 5.12
CA ARG A 374 35.50 9.18 5.05
C ARG A 374 36.58 8.50 5.89
N GLU A 375 36.29 8.19 7.16
CA GLU A 375 37.24 7.50 8.05
C GLU A 375 37.62 6.12 7.50
N SER A 376 36.64 5.38 6.98
CA SER A 376 36.89 4.06 6.38
C SER A 376 37.88 4.13 5.21
N ILE A 377 37.73 5.14 4.34
CA ILE A 377 38.64 5.38 3.21
C ILE A 377 40.04 5.76 3.69
N LEU A 378 40.14 6.69 4.65
CA LEU A 378 41.43 7.14 5.18
C LEU A 378 42.20 6.01 5.88
N ASN A 379 41.51 5.20 6.67
CA ASN A 379 42.10 4.03 7.33
C ASN A 379 42.62 3.03 6.30
N ALA A 380 41.85 2.78 5.23
CA ALA A 380 42.28 1.89 4.17
C ALA A 380 43.56 2.37 3.43
N ILE A 381 43.68 3.68 3.22
CA ILE A 381 44.89 4.29 2.64
C ILE A 381 46.09 4.08 3.56
N SER A 382 45.93 4.38 4.86
CA SER A 382 47.00 4.22 5.85
C SER A 382 47.48 2.77 5.97
N GLU A 383 46.54 1.82 5.92
CA GLU A 383 46.82 0.37 6.02
C GLU A 383 47.25 -0.25 4.69
N LYS A 384 47.26 0.52 3.59
CA LYS A 384 47.53 0.06 2.22
C LYS A 384 46.67 -1.13 1.80
N ARG A 385 45.45 -1.22 2.33
CA ARG A 385 44.50 -2.30 2.05
C ARG A 385 43.54 -1.91 0.95
N ASN A 386 43.07 -2.91 0.22
CA ASN A 386 41.98 -2.68 -0.72
C ASN A 386 40.71 -2.32 0.06
N LEU A 387 39.90 -1.44 -0.50
CA LEU A 387 38.60 -1.04 0.05
C LEU A 387 37.66 -0.76 -1.10
N GLU A 388 36.40 -1.11 -0.94
CA GLU A 388 35.35 -0.72 -1.86
C GLU A 388 34.20 -0.09 -1.07
N VAL A 389 33.75 1.07 -1.52
CA VAL A 389 32.62 1.81 -0.98
C VAL A 389 31.67 2.06 -2.14
N ASN A 390 30.53 1.37 -2.15
CA ASN A 390 29.68 1.29 -3.34
C ASN A 390 28.95 2.61 -3.66
N THR A 391 28.24 3.17 -2.69
CA THR A 391 27.40 4.36 -2.88
C THR A 391 27.51 5.27 -1.66
N VAL A 392 27.86 6.54 -1.85
CA VAL A 392 27.95 7.56 -0.81
C VAL A 392 27.43 8.88 -1.34
N SER A 393 26.56 9.57 -0.58
CA SER A 393 26.10 10.90 -0.99
C SER A 393 27.25 11.90 -0.95
N CYS A 394 27.29 12.78 -1.95
CA CYS A 394 28.26 13.86 -2.02
C CYS A 394 27.67 15.03 -2.83
N GLY A 395 27.31 16.12 -2.15
CA GLY A 395 26.58 17.23 -2.79
C GLY A 395 25.22 16.78 -3.31
N ASP A 396 24.90 17.14 -4.55
CA ASP A 396 23.63 16.80 -5.24
C ASP A 396 23.64 15.41 -5.93
N GLY A 397 24.66 14.58 -5.67
CA GLY A 397 24.81 13.28 -6.32
C GLY A 397 25.40 12.21 -5.41
N TYR A 398 25.72 11.05 -6.00
CA TYR A 398 26.30 9.92 -5.28
C TYR A 398 27.59 9.44 -5.94
N LEU A 399 28.53 8.97 -5.13
CA LEU A 399 29.84 8.51 -5.57
C LEU A 399 30.15 7.11 -5.02
N GLY A 400 30.94 6.34 -5.76
CA GLY A 400 31.56 5.10 -5.31
C GLY A 400 33.08 5.20 -5.33
N PHE A 401 33.75 4.55 -4.38
CA PHE A 401 35.20 4.57 -4.19
C PHE A 401 35.78 3.16 -4.18
N SER A 402 36.76 2.87 -5.03
CA SER A 402 37.53 1.62 -4.98
C SER A 402 39.02 1.95 -4.79
N LEU A 403 39.60 1.45 -3.70
CA LEU A 403 41.00 1.60 -3.34
C LEU A 403 41.74 0.31 -3.67
N ILE A 404 42.80 0.41 -4.48
CA ILE A 404 43.58 -0.75 -4.93
C ILE A 404 45.06 -0.53 -4.60
N SER A 405 45.65 -1.45 -3.86
CA SER A 405 47.07 -1.44 -3.52
C SER A 405 47.94 -1.68 -4.76
N LYS A 406 48.95 -0.84 -4.99
CA LYS A 406 49.92 -0.93 -6.09
C LYS A 406 51.33 -1.07 -5.51
N LYS A 407 51.98 -2.21 -5.76
CA LYS A 407 53.36 -2.47 -5.31
C LYS A 407 54.38 -1.68 -6.16
N PRO A 408 55.52 -1.23 -5.59
CA PRO A 408 55.94 -1.40 -4.19
C PRO A 408 55.39 -0.35 -3.21
N ASP A 409 54.94 0.84 -3.66
CA ASP A 409 54.55 1.91 -2.73
C ASP A 409 53.57 2.97 -3.30
N GLY A 410 52.39 2.52 -3.73
CA GLY A 410 51.30 3.39 -4.17
C GLY A 410 49.92 2.74 -4.03
N MET A 411 48.87 3.52 -4.22
CA MET A 411 47.51 3.01 -4.38
C MET A 411 46.82 3.69 -5.55
N ILE A 412 45.84 3.03 -6.12
CA ILE A 412 44.93 3.59 -7.12
C ILE A 412 43.58 3.77 -6.43
N LEU A 413 43.12 5.01 -6.36
CA LEU A 413 41.77 5.37 -5.96
C LEU A 413 40.93 5.57 -7.22
N VAL A 414 39.92 4.74 -7.41
CA VAL A 414 38.92 4.90 -8.45
C VAL A 414 37.70 5.56 -7.84
N VAL A 415 37.28 6.69 -8.40
CA VAL A 415 36.05 7.41 -8.05
C VAL A 415 35.05 7.22 -9.18
N SER A 416 33.83 6.80 -8.87
CA SER A 416 32.76 6.61 -9.84
C SER A 416 31.55 7.46 -9.50
N ASP A 417 30.93 8.10 -10.48
CA ASP A 417 29.62 8.70 -10.35
C ASP A 417 28.58 7.59 -10.25
N ARG A 418 27.90 7.54 -9.11
CA ARG A 418 26.88 6.57 -8.74
C ARG A 418 25.51 7.22 -8.58
N THR A 419 25.34 8.46 -9.07
CA THR A 419 24.13 9.26 -8.83
C THR A 419 22.85 8.53 -9.23
N ILE A 420 22.87 7.84 -10.37
CA ILE A 420 21.73 7.02 -10.81
C ILE A 420 21.40 5.91 -9.80
N TYR A 421 22.41 5.19 -9.28
CA TYR A 421 22.20 4.10 -8.32
C TYR A 421 21.78 4.61 -6.95
N GLY A 422 22.38 5.70 -6.46
CA GLY A 422 21.97 6.32 -5.20
C GLY A 422 20.53 6.82 -5.25
N ASN A 423 20.14 7.44 -6.36
CA ASN A 423 18.75 7.82 -6.61
C ASN A 423 17.81 6.60 -6.66
N MET A 424 18.27 5.45 -7.21
CA MET A 424 17.51 4.20 -7.20
C MET A 424 17.39 3.60 -5.79
N GLU A 425 18.45 3.62 -4.98
CA GLU A 425 18.43 3.16 -3.58
C GLU A 425 17.47 4.00 -2.72
N GLU A 426 17.47 5.33 -2.88
CA GLU A 426 16.48 6.18 -2.23
C GLU A 426 15.07 5.91 -2.73
N ARG A 427 14.92 5.66 -4.03
CA ARG A 427 13.62 5.31 -4.60
C ARG A 427 13.10 3.98 -4.07
N ILE A 428 13.96 2.98 -3.85
CA ILE A 428 13.60 1.71 -3.20
C ILE A 428 13.06 2.01 -1.80
N LYS A 429 13.81 2.73 -0.97
CA LYS A 429 13.38 3.05 0.42
C LYS A 429 12.02 3.74 0.46
N LEU A 430 11.79 4.67 -0.47
CA LEU A 430 10.53 5.41 -0.56
C LEU A 430 9.36 4.50 -0.98
N LEU A 431 9.55 3.66 -1.99
CA LEU A 431 8.54 2.70 -2.45
C LEU A 431 8.26 1.60 -1.40
N GLU A 432 9.28 1.18 -0.63
CA GLU A 432 9.10 0.25 0.50
C GLU A 432 8.21 0.88 1.58
N PHE A 433 8.52 2.12 1.97
CA PHE A 433 7.71 2.89 2.91
C PHE A 433 6.26 3.07 2.44
N GLU A 434 6.06 3.37 1.14
CA GLU A 434 4.73 3.46 0.53
C GLU A 434 3.95 2.14 0.63
N THR A 435 4.59 1.04 0.27
CA THR A 435 3.98 -0.30 0.28
C THR A 435 3.54 -0.70 1.69
N ASP A 436 4.40 -0.42 2.68
CA ASP A 436 4.12 -0.71 4.08
C ASP A 436 2.96 0.11 4.64
N ALA A 437 2.90 1.41 4.32
CA ALA A 437 1.84 2.28 4.81
C ALA A 437 0.48 1.91 4.21
N ILE A 438 0.43 1.62 2.90
CA ILE A 438 -0.81 1.17 2.23
C ILE A 438 -1.29 -0.14 2.85
N ALA A 439 -0.38 -1.08 3.10
CA ALA A 439 -0.71 -2.36 3.71
C ALA A 439 -1.20 -2.22 5.16
N SER A 440 -0.62 -1.31 5.94
CA SER A 440 -1.06 -1.01 7.31
C SER A 440 -2.44 -0.36 7.31
N LEU A 441 -2.63 0.68 6.49
CA LEU A 441 -3.91 1.36 6.34
C LEU A 441 -5.01 0.36 5.96
N ALA A 442 -4.71 -0.57 5.05
CA ALA A 442 -5.63 -1.63 4.68
C ALA A 442 -6.08 -2.50 5.85
N ALA A 443 -5.11 -2.99 6.64
CA ALA A 443 -5.39 -3.81 7.82
C ALA A 443 -6.25 -3.05 8.84
N ASP A 444 -5.88 -1.80 9.13
CA ASP A 444 -6.58 -0.99 10.14
C ASP A 444 -8.04 -0.73 9.72
N LEU A 445 -8.25 -0.30 8.47
CA LEU A 445 -9.58 0.05 7.98
C LEU A 445 -10.55 -1.13 7.91
N THR A 446 -10.10 -2.36 7.66
CA THR A 446 -11.02 -3.54 7.57
C THR A 446 -11.79 -3.84 8.85
N SER A 447 -11.30 -3.36 9.99
CA SER A 447 -11.95 -3.57 11.29
C SER A 447 -12.93 -2.45 11.68
N LEU A 448 -12.93 -1.35 10.93
CA LEU A 448 -13.67 -0.15 11.29
C LEU A 448 -15.04 -0.11 10.60
N THR A 449 -16.05 0.36 11.36
CA THR A 449 -17.43 0.52 10.87
C THR A 449 -17.93 1.96 10.97
N ASP A 450 -17.22 2.83 11.70
CA ASP A 450 -17.54 4.25 11.80
C ASP A 450 -16.83 5.06 10.69
N PRO A 451 -17.57 5.82 9.85
CA PRO A 451 -16.99 6.70 8.84
C PRO A 451 -15.96 7.68 9.41
N GLY A 452 -16.18 8.20 10.61
CA GLY A 452 -15.26 9.12 11.27
C GLY A 452 -13.92 8.48 11.64
N GLU A 453 -13.93 7.28 12.20
CA GLU A 453 -12.72 6.50 12.51
C GLU A 453 -11.93 6.11 11.26
N ILE A 454 -12.63 5.77 10.18
CA ILE A 454 -12.02 5.50 8.88
C ILE A 454 -11.29 6.75 8.39
N CYS A 455 -11.96 7.90 8.33
CA CYS A 455 -11.35 9.15 7.91
C CYS A 455 -10.16 9.54 8.81
N ARG A 456 -10.27 9.42 10.13
CA ARG A 456 -9.16 9.70 11.06
C ARG A 456 -7.96 8.76 10.86
N THR A 457 -8.21 7.49 10.53
CA THR A 457 -7.14 6.53 10.26
C THR A 457 -6.44 6.82 8.94
N MET A 458 -7.20 7.18 7.90
CA MET A 458 -6.63 7.66 6.64
C MET A 458 -5.77 8.92 6.83
N LEU A 459 -6.27 9.88 7.62
CA LEU A 459 -5.56 11.12 7.92
C LEU A 459 -4.19 10.83 8.56
N ARG A 460 -4.14 9.96 9.58
CA ARG A 460 -2.88 9.57 10.23
C ARG A 460 -1.86 8.95 9.25
N THR A 461 -2.33 8.15 8.30
CA THR A 461 -1.43 7.62 7.26
C THR A 461 -0.93 8.72 6.33
N LEU A 462 -1.79 9.66 5.93
CA LEU A 462 -1.42 10.78 5.07
C LEU A 462 -0.44 11.75 5.74
N GLU A 463 -0.57 12.00 7.05
CA GLU A 463 0.39 12.79 7.84
C GLU A 463 1.81 12.22 7.75
N GLY A 464 1.96 10.90 7.67
CA GLY A 464 3.26 10.25 7.48
C GLY A 464 3.94 10.58 6.15
N PHE A 465 3.15 10.92 5.12
CA PHE A 465 3.65 11.30 3.80
C PHE A 465 3.71 12.81 3.57
N TYR A 466 2.81 13.55 4.22
CA TYR A 466 2.60 14.99 4.01
C TYR A 466 2.53 15.74 5.36
N PRO A 467 3.58 15.69 6.20
CA PRO A 467 3.54 16.21 7.56
C PRO A 467 3.45 17.74 7.64
N ASP A 468 3.89 18.45 6.60
CA ASP A 468 3.90 19.92 6.53
C ASP A 468 2.62 20.49 5.89
N GLU A 469 1.75 19.64 5.34
CA GLU A 469 0.63 20.08 4.50
C GLU A 469 -0.69 20.11 5.29
N ALA A 470 -1.59 21.00 4.90
CA ALA A 470 -2.95 21.00 5.43
C ALA A 470 -3.77 19.93 4.71
N ILE A 471 -4.43 19.05 5.46
CA ILE A 471 -5.17 17.91 4.94
C ILE A 471 -6.56 17.90 5.54
N ALA A 472 -7.59 17.81 4.71
CA ALA A 472 -8.98 17.61 5.14
C ALA A 472 -9.56 16.36 4.47
N ILE A 473 -10.28 15.55 5.24
CA ILE A 473 -11.02 14.38 4.72
C ILE A 473 -12.50 14.58 4.97
N LEU A 474 -13.25 14.59 3.88
CA LEU A 474 -14.69 14.76 3.87
C LEU A 474 -15.37 13.48 3.37
N ALA A 475 -16.48 13.09 3.99
CA ALA A 475 -17.29 11.96 3.56
C ALA A 475 -18.72 12.40 3.29
N ALA A 476 -19.45 11.66 2.45
CA ALA A 476 -20.86 11.91 2.24
C ALA A 476 -21.65 11.72 3.55
N SER A 477 -22.66 12.55 3.80
CA SER A 477 -23.49 12.45 5.01
C SER A 477 -24.32 11.17 5.08
N GLU A 478 -24.59 10.59 3.92
CA GLU A 478 -25.32 9.35 3.70
C GLU A 478 -24.83 8.72 2.38
N VAL A 479 -25.25 7.48 2.10
CA VAL A 479 -24.88 6.81 0.85
C VAL A 479 -25.58 7.51 -0.31
N PRO A 480 -24.86 8.09 -1.28
CA PRO A 480 -25.48 8.86 -2.33
C PRO A 480 -26.30 7.95 -3.26
N TYR A 481 -27.57 8.30 -3.46
CA TYR A 481 -28.42 7.65 -4.48
C TYR A 481 -27.99 8.00 -5.91
N SER A 482 -27.30 9.13 -6.07
CA SER A 482 -26.77 9.63 -7.34
C SER A 482 -25.24 9.46 -7.41
N LEU A 483 -24.62 9.81 -8.54
CA LEU A 483 -23.15 9.77 -8.69
C LEU A 483 -22.45 10.80 -7.78
N VAL A 484 -23.15 11.89 -7.43
CA VAL A 484 -22.65 13.02 -6.66
C VAL A 484 -23.45 13.13 -5.34
N PRO A 485 -22.80 13.19 -4.17
CA PRO A 485 -23.49 13.39 -2.90
C PRO A 485 -24.06 14.81 -2.81
N GLU A 486 -25.21 14.97 -2.15
CA GLU A 486 -25.82 16.30 -1.92
C GLU A 486 -25.13 17.07 -0.79
N LYS A 487 -24.50 16.34 0.13
CA LYS A 487 -23.85 16.90 1.32
C LYS A 487 -22.61 16.09 1.71
N LEU A 488 -21.53 16.81 2.01
CA LEU A 488 -20.30 16.27 2.60
C LEU A 488 -20.15 16.76 4.03
N ILE A 489 -19.54 15.95 4.88
CA ILE A 489 -19.19 16.25 6.27
C ILE A 489 -17.68 16.15 6.40
N VAL A 490 -17.06 17.16 7.00
CA VAL A 490 -15.65 17.14 7.39
C VAL A 490 -15.49 16.16 8.56
N HIS A 491 -14.74 15.09 8.39
CA HIS A 491 -14.55 14.08 9.46
C HIS A 491 -13.20 14.19 10.15
N ALA A 492 -12.17 14.66 9.44
CA ALA A 492 -10.82 14.76 9.97
C ALA A 492 -10.05 15.90 9.27
N VAL A 493 -9.24 16.63 10.03
CA VAL A 493 -8.34 17.68 9.53
C VAL A 493 -7.00 17.59 10.24
N SER A 494 -5.91 17.94 9.54
CA SER A 494 -4.55 18.06 10.12
C SER A 494 -3.73 19.12 9.37
N GLY A 495 -2.68 19.63 10.00
CA GLY A 495 -1.82 20.68 9.47
C GLY A 495 -2.15 22.07 10.02
N ALA A 496 -1.24 23.02 9.79
CA ALA A 496 -1.39 24.39 10.28
C ALA A 496 -2.48 25.16 9.50
N GLY A 497 -3.19 26.05 10.20
CA GLY A 497 -4.15 26.98 9.59
C GLY A 497 -5.63 26.67 9.84
N PHE A 498 -5.99 25.48 10.35
CA PHE A 498 -7.40 25.15 10.64
C PHE A 498 -7.95 25.82 11.91
N GLU A 499 -7.07 26.29 12.80
CA GLU A 499 -7.37 26.80 14.16
C GLU A 499 -8.42 27.94 14.17
N ASP A 500 -8.46 28.76 13.12
CA ASP A 500 -9.35 29.92 12.99
C ASP A 500 -10.33 29.80 11.79
N THR A 501 -10.58 28.58 11.28
CA THR A 501 -11.43 28.36 10.10
C THR A 501 -12.75 27.66 10.40
N ALA A 502 -13.70 27.76 9.46
CA ALA A 502 -14.97 27.03 9.52
C ALA A 502 -14.83 25.53 9.16
N VAL A 503 -13.64 25.07 8.75
CA VAL A 503 -13.35 23.69 8.34
C VAL A 503 -12.93 22.90 9.57
N ILE A 504 -13.92 22.52 10.39
CA ILE A 504 -13.75 21.72 11.61
C ILE A 504 -14.48 20.38 11.49
N PRO A 505 -14.05 19.31 12.18
CA PRO A 505 -14.79 18.06 12.23
C PRO A 505 -16.27 18.29 12.61
N GLY A 506 -17.18 17.78 11.79
CA GLY A 506 -18.63 17.98 11.91
C GLY A 506 -19.21 19.11 11.05
N ALA A 507 -18.37 20.01 10.51
CA ALA A 507 -18.80 21.00 9.53
C ALA A 507 -19.31 20.31 8.26
N SER A 508 -20.30 20.92 7.59
CA SER A 508 -20.90 20.33 6.40
C SER A 508 -20.91 21.26 5.20
N ILE A 509 -20.63 20.71 4.03
CA ILE A 509 -20.62 21.40 2.74
C ILE A 509 -21.78 20.87 1.91
N GLN A 510 -22.64 21.77 1.44
CA GLN A 510 -23.69 21.42 0.48
C GLN A 510 -23.11 21.41 -0.94
N ILE A 511 -23.43 20.36 -1.70
CA ILE A 511 -23.02 20.23 -3.10
C ILE A 511 -24.25 20.54 -3.96
N VAL A 512 -24.37 21.79 -4.36
CA VAL A 512 -25.46 22.25 -5.20
C VAL A 512 -25.12 21.95 -6.67
N ARG A 513 -26.03 21.24 -7.36
CA ARG A 513 -25.78 20.72 -8.73
C ARG A 513 -25.73 21.79 -9.82
N ASP A 514 -26.43 22.91 -9.62
CA ASP A 514 -26.64 23.98 -10.63
C ASP A 514 -26.06 25.34 -10.23
N SER A 515 -25.33 25.44 -9.11
CA SER A 515 -24.68 26.69 -8.69
C SER A 515 -23.27 26.78 -9.23
N SER A 516 -22.87 27.98 -9.62
CA SER A 516 -21.49 28.37 -9.89
C SER A 516 -20.59 28.39 -8.66
N ASP A 517 -20.93 27.68 -7.58
CA ASP A 517 -20.19 27.74 -6.32
C ASP A 517 -18.78 27.12 -6.50
N GLN A 518 -17.81 28.01 -6.32
CA GLN A 518 -16.41 27.92 -6.73
C GLN A 518 -15.60 27.22 -5.64
N GLY A 519 -14.89 26.15 -5.99
CA GLY A 519 -14.03 25.45 -5.04
C GLY A 519 -13.53 24.14 -5.60
N VAL A 520 -12.24 23.86 -5.41
CA VAL A 520 -11.55 22.69 -5.99
C VAL A 520 -12.16 21.39 -5.50
N VAL A 521 -12.50 21.32 -4.21
CA VAL A 521 -13.22 20.18 -3.59
C VAL A 521 -14.58 19.93 -4.26
N ALA A 522 -15.39 20.96 -4.47
CA ALA A 522 -16.72 20.82 -5.09
C ALA A 522 -16.62 20.33 -6.54
N ASP A 523 -15.61 20.79 -7.29
CA ASP A 523 -15.38 20.36 -8.67
C ASP A 523 -14.89 18.92 -8.76
N ALA A 524 -14.00 18.51 -7.85
CA ALA A 524 -13.54 17.13 -7.76
C ALA A 524 -14.70 16.16 -7.51
N VAL A 525 -15.64 16.58 -6.64
CA VAL A 525 -16.84 15.81 -6.29
C VAL A 525 -17.84 15.76 -7.44
N ARG A 526 -18.08 16.87 -8.15
CA ARG A 526 -18.99 16.92 -9.30
C ARG A 526 -18.48 16.14 -10.51
N THR A 527 -17.18 16.25 -10.81
CA THR A 527 -16.56 15.62 -11.97
C THR A 527 -16.20 14.16 -11.71
N GLY A 528 -16.07 13.76 -10.44
CA GLY A 528 -15.50 12.47 -10.06
C GLY A 528 -14.04 12.32 -10.51
N ARG A 529 -13.33 13.44 -10.72
CA ARG A 529 -11.93 13.46 -11.14
C ARG A 529 -11.10 14.20 -10.10
N MET A 530 -9.85 13.81 -10.01
CA MET A 530 -8.86 14.56 -9.25
C MET A 530 -8.68 15.94 -9.87
N ILE A 531 -8.67 16.98 -9.03
CA ILE A 531 -8.42 18.36 -9.44
C ILE A 531 -7.15 18.82 -8.73
N ASN A 532 -6.13 19.17 -9.50
CA ASN A 532 -4.84 19.65 -9.01
C ASN A 532 -4.64 21.09 -9.49
N ILE A 533 -4.44 21.99 -8.54
CA ILE A 533 -4.09 23.39 -8.79
C ILE A 533 -2.65 23.60 -8.36
N PRO A 534 -1.68 23.58 -9.30
CA PRO A 534 -0.27 23.75 -8.97
C PRO A 534 0.06 25.13 -8.41
N ASP A 535 -0.67 26.18 -8.83
CA ASP A 535 -0.53 27.52 -8.27
C ASP A 535 -1.89 28.21 -8.19
N VAL A 536 -2.40 28.43 -6.97
CA VAL A 536 -3.73 29.02 -6.75
C VAL A 536 -3.82 30.47 -7.21
N LEU A 537 -2.67 31.17 -7.33
CA LEU A 537 -2.64 32.54 -7.87
C LEU A 537 -2.91 32.60 -9.38
N GLN A 538 -2.90 31.45 -10.07
CA GLN A 538 -3.12 31.36 -11.51
C GLN A 538 -4.54 30.90 -11.85
N THR A 539 -5.44 30.83 -10.86
CA THR A 539 -6.82 30.41 -11.07
C THR A 539 -7.80 31.35 -10.36
N ASP A 540 -8.84 31.74 -11.07
CA ASP A 540 -9.97 32.51 -10.49
C ASP A 540 -10.98 31.60 -9.76
N PHE A 541 -10.73 30.29 -9.77
CA PHE A 541 -11.61 29.24 -9.25
C PHE A 541 -11.34 28.87 -7.78
N PHE A 542 -10.25 29.38 -7.20
CA PHE A 542 -9.81 29.04 -5.85
C PHE A 542 -10.58 29.82 -4.77
N MET A 543 -11.18 29.09 -3.83
CA MET A 543 -11.78 29.68 -2.63
C MET A 543 -10.76 29.61 -1.49
N ARG A 544 -10.22 30.76 -1.10
CA ARG A 544 -9.21 30.81 -0.02
C ARG A 544 -9.88 30.63 1.35
N LEU A 545 -9.73 29.45 1.93
CA LEU A 545 -10.18 29.14 3.30
C LEU A 545 -9.04 29.15 4.31
N LEU A 546 -7.84 28.70 3.91
CA LEU A 546 -6.62 28.74 4.71
C LEU A 546 -5.69 29.89 4.29
N PRO A 547 -4.93 30.49 5.23
CA PRO A 547 -3.95 31.54 4.92
C PRO A 547 -2.74 30.98 4.15
N ASP A 548 -2.12 31.82 3.32
CA ASP A 548 -0.84 31.55 2.64
C ASP A 548 -0.75 30.33 1.71
N ILE A 549 -1.90 29.80 1.28
CA ILE A 549 -1.95 28.68 0.33
C ILE A 549 -1.51 29.11 -1.07
N ARG A 550 -0.69 28.23 -1.66
CA ARG A 550 -0.13 28.35 -3.02
C ARG A 550 -0.50 27.17 -3.92
N SER A 551 -0.83 25.99 -3.42
CA SER A 551 -1.34 24.89 -4.26
C SER A 551 -2.37 24.03 -3.51
N GLU A 552 -3.30 23.43 -4.25
CA GLU A 552 -4.38 22.59 -3.71
C GLU A 552 -4.57 21.34 -4.57
N LEU A 553 -4.84 20.20 -3.93
CA LEU A 553 -5.13 18.92 -4.58
C LEU A 553 -6.35 18.27 -3.92
N ALA A 554 -7.46 18.21 -4.66
CA ALA A 554 -8.67 17.49 -4.24
C ALA A 554 -8.81 16.17 -4.99
N ILE A 555 -9.03 15.08 -4.23
CA ILE A 555 -9.08 13.72 -4.74
C ILE A 555 -10.39 13.06 -4.33
N PRO A 556 -11.31 12.80 -5.27
CA PRO A 556 -12.57 12.15 -4.96
C PRO A 556 -12.36 10.67 -4.63
N MET A 557 -12.99 10.23 -3.56
CA MET A 557 -13.05 8.83 -3.17
C MET A 557 -14.21 8.16 -3.91
N LEU A 558 -13.89 7.35 -4.91
CA LEU A 558 -14.88 6.74 -5.80
C LEU A 558 -15.13 5.28 -5.44
N SER A 559 -16.38 4.94 -5.17
CA SER A 559 -16.82 3.54 -5.06
C SER A 559 -18.00 3.28 -6.00
N ARG A 560 -17.88 2.25 -6.84
CA ARG A 560 -18.92 1.84 -7.82
C ARG A 560 -19.44 3.01 -8.68
N GLY A 561 -18.55 3.95 -9.03
CA GLY A 561 -18.86 5.14 -9.83
C GLY A 561 -19.47 6.31 -9.05
N ARG A 562 -19.69 6.17 -7.74
CA ARG A 562 -20.22 7.23 -6.87
C ARG A 562 -19.10 7.85 -6.05
N VAL A 563 -19.17 9.16 -5.84
CA VAL A 563 -18.26 9.85 -4.91
C VAL A 563 -18.79 9.68 -3.48
N VAL A 564 -18.05 8.96 -2.65
CA VAL A 564 -18.41 8.70 -1.24
C VAL A 564 -17.69 9.64 -0.26
N GLY A 565 -16.74 10.42 -0.77
CA GLY A 565 -16.05 11.47 -0.05
C GLY A 565 -14.91 12.06 -0.89
N VAL A 566 -14.09 12.89 -0.28
CA VAL A 566 -12.98 13.59 -0.94
C VAL A 566 -11.87 13.82 0.08
N ILE A 567 -10.62 13.64 -0.37
CA ILE A 567 -9.43 14.03 0.37
C ILE A 567 -8.93 15.31 -0.27
N ASP A 568 -8.70 16.31 0.56
CA ASP A 568 -8.25 17.64 0.15
C ASP A 568 -6.89 17.92 0.80
N LEU A 569 -5.93 18.37 0.01
CA LEU A 569 -4.59 18.72 0.46
C LEU A 569 -4.23 20.13 -0.02
N GLU A 570 -3.79 20.97 0.89
CA GLU A 570 -3.40 22.35 0.65
C GLU A 570 -1.96 22.60 1.11
N SER A 571 -1.18 23.35 0.31
CA SER A 571 0.21 23.68 0.59
C SER A 571 0.48 25.17 0.43
N SER A 572 1.35 25.71 1.29
CA SER A 572 1.93 27.05 1.12
C SER A 572 3.00 27.13 0.02
N ARG A 573 3.37 26.00 -0.59
CA ARG A 573 4.36 25.92 -1.68
C ARG A 573 3.65 25.73 -3.02
N ALA A 574 3.99 26.52 -4.02
CA ALA A 574 3.51 26.28 -5.39
C ALA A 574 4.13 25.00 -5.96
N ASN A 575 3.42 24.32 -6.86
CA ASN A 575 3.82 23.09 -7.53
C ASN A 575 4.12 21.92 -6.58
N ARG A 576 3.51 21.92 -5.38
CA ARG A 576 3.80 20.90 -4.36
C ARG A 576 3.37 19.51 -4.76
N PHE A 577 2.19 19.36 -5.35
CA PHE A 577 1.56 18.07 -5.61
C PHE A 577 1.74 17.65 -7.08
N LEU A 578 2.93 17.24 -7.49
CA LEU A 578 3.23 16.86 -8.88
C LEU A 578 3.75 15.42 -8.99
N GLY A 579 3.61 14.83 -10.19
CA GLY A 579 4.26 13.58 -10.56
C GLY A 579 3.89 12.38 -9.69
N ASP A 580 4.81 11.99 -8.78
CA ASP A 580 4.68 10.82 -7.91
C ASP A 580 3.62 10.98 -6.82
N ASP A 581 3.39 12.20 -6.32
CA ASP A 581 2.42 12.45 -5.25
C ASP A 581 1.00 12.10 -5.66
N VAL A 582 0.63 12.49 -6.90
CA VAL A 582 -0.66 12.16 -7.52
C VAL A 582 -0.84 10.64 -7.63
N ARG A 583 0.20 9.90 -8.04
CA ARG A 583 0.13 8.44 -8.16
C ARG A 583 -0.02 7.78 -6.78
N ARG A 584 0.76 8.21 -5.79
CA ARG A 584 0.73 7.69 -4.42
C ARG A 584 -0.66 7.88 -3.81
N LEU A 585 -1.20 9.09 -3.87
CA LEU A 585 -2.50 9.41 -3.30
C LEU A 585 -3.64 8.66 -4.00
N ASN A 586 -3.59 8.53 -5.33
CA ASN A 586 -4.58 7.76 -6.07
C ASN A 586 -4.59 6.28 -5.65
N ASN A 587 -3.42 5.71 -5.36
CA ASN A 587 -3.30 4.32 -4.86
C ASN A 587 -3.87 4.16 -3.44
N MET A 588 -3.72 5.16 -2.56
CA MET A 588 -4.27 5.13 -1.20
C MET A 588 -5.81 5.29 -1.20
N VAL A 589 -6.35 6.19 -2.03
CA VAL A 589 -7.77 6.55 -2.06
C VAL A 589 -8.68 5.40 -2.52
N GLY A 590 -8.24 4.62 -3.52
CA GLY A 590 -9.08 3.60 -4.15
C GLY A 590 -9.60 2.52 -3.19
N PHE A 591 -8.82 2.16 -2.17
CA PHE A 591 -9.26 1.21 -1.15
C PHE A 591 -10.19 1.85 -0.12
N SER A 592 -9.80 3.01 0.40
CA SER A 592 -10.55 3.71 1.44
C SER A 592 -11.98 4.06 1.04
N ALA A 593 -12.21 4.34 -0.25
CA ALA A 593 -13.55 4.60 -0.78
C ALA A 593 -14.53 3.43 -0.55
N GLY A 594 -14.09 2.18 -0.77
CA GLY A 594 -14.95 1.00 -0.61
C GLY A 594 -15.31 0.70 0.85
N VAL A 595 -14.35 0.88 1.76
CA VAL A 595 -14.58 0.73 3.21
C VAL A 595 -15.51 1.84 3.70
N LEU A 596 -15.26 3.07 3.29
CA LEU A 596 -16.10 4.22 3.64
C LEU A 596 -17.54 4.06 3.14
N GLU A 597 -17.75 3.58 1.90
CA GLU A 597 -19.10 3.27 1.40
C GLU A 597 -19.82 2.26 2.29
N THR A 598 -19.11 1.20 2.70
CA THR A 598 -19.68 0.13 3.54
C THR A 598 -20.06 0.66 4.91
N ALA A 599 -19.19 1.47 5.54
CA ALA A 599 -19.46 2.12 6.81
C ALA A 599 -20.64 3.09 6.73
N LEU A 600 -20.74 3.88 5.66
CA LEU A 600 -21.89 4.75 5.40
C LEU A 600 -23.19 3.94 5.24
N GLN A 601 -23.16 2.82 4.51
CA GLN A 601 -24.32 1.92 4.36
C GLN A 601 -24.75 1.31 5.70
N GLN A 602 -23.79 0.82 6.50
CA GLN A 602 -24.07 0.27 7.82
C GLN A 602 -24.67 1.33 8.74
N THR A 603 -24.10 2.54 8.74
CA THR A 603 -24.62 3.66 9.53
C THR A 603 -26.05 4.00 9.15
N GLU A 604 -26.37 4.05 7.85
CA GLU A 604 -27.74 4.28 7.38
C GLU A 604 -28.69 3.12 7.72
N LEU A 605 -28.25 1.87 7.60
CA LEU A 605 -29.04 0.71 8.01
C LEU A 605 -29.34 0.74 9.51
N ILE A 606 -28.36 1.09 10.35
CA ILE A 606 -28.52 1.24 11.79
C ILE A 606 -29.50 2.38 12.10
N LYS A 607 -29.38 3.53 11.44
CA LYS A 607 -30.32 4.65 11.59
C LYS A 607 -31.75 4.23 11.23
N LEU A 608 -31.94 3.56 10.10
CA LEU A 608 -33.26 3.06 9.66
C LEU A 608 -33.79 1.95 10.57
N ALA A 609 -32.92 1.10 11.11
CA ALA A 609 -33.29 0.02 12.01
C ALA A 609 -33.67 0.52 13.41
N ARG A 610 -33.19 1.70 13.84
CA ARG A 610 -33.47 2.32 15.15
C ARG A 610 -34.66 3.27 15.14
N ARG A 611 -35.28 3.53 13.99
CA ARG A 611 -36.35 4.52 13.83
C ARG A 611 -37.68 3.85 13.44
N ASP A 612 -38.79 4.36 13.98
CA ASP A 612 -40.14 3.95 13.60
C ASP A 612 -40.52 4.56 12.26
N ARG A 613 -40.95 3.72 11.30
CA ARG A 613 -41.22 4.14 9.91
C ARG A 613 -42.39 5.11 9.78
N LEU A 614 -43.36 5.07 10.69
CA LEU A 614 -44.54 5.93 10.62
C LEU A 614 -44.26 7.32 11.19
N THR A 615 -43.60 7.38 12.34
CA THR A 615 -43.46 8.60 13.13
C THR A 615 -42.09 9.28 13.01
N GLY A 616 -41.05 8.54 12.58
CA GLY A 616 -39.67 9.01 12.55
C GLY A 616 -39.01 9.10 13.94
N LEU A 617 -39.70 8.73 15.01
CA LEU A 617 -39.13 8.63 16.36
C LEU A 617 -38.18 7.43 16.46
N TYR A 618 -37.41 7.35 17.53
CA TYR A 618 -36.71 6.11 17.86
C TYR A 618 -37.72 5.00 18.15
N ASN A 619 -37.35 3.75 17.89
CA ASN A 619 -38.23 2.59 18.11
C ASN A 619 -37.86 1.82 19.39
N MET A 620 -38.70 0.85 19.74
CA MET A 620 -38.52 0.03 20.94
C MET A 620 -37.12 -0.62 21.03
N ALA A 621 -36.58 -1.13 19.91
CA ALA A 621 -35.25 -1.73 19.91
C ALA A 621 -34.16 -0.74 20.33
N PHE A 622 -34.27 0.53 19.92
CA PHE A 622 -33.35 1.58 20.38
C PHE A 622 -33.51 1.90 21.87
N PHE A 623 -34.73 1.84 22.41
CA PHE A 623 -34.98 2.03 23.84
C PHE A 623 -34.35 0.91 24.68
N GLU A 624 -34.52 -0.35 24.27
CA GLU A 624 -33.93 -1.52 24.93
C GLU A 624 -32.40 -1.46 24.99
N GLU A 625 -31.76 -0.79 24.02
CA GLU A 625 -30.32 -0.51 24.02
C GLU A 625 -29.97 0.68 24.94
N ARG A 626 -30.64 1.82 24.74
CA ARG A 626 -30.20 3.09 25.33
C ARG A 626 -30.59 3.26 26.79
N TYR A 627 -31.70 2.67 27.23
CA TYR A 627 -32.18 2.80 28.61
C TYR A 627 -31.22 2.14 29.63
N PRO A 628 -30.77 0.88 29.44
CA PRO A 628 -29.75 0.28 30.32
C PRO A 628 -28.46 1.10 30.38
N GLU A 629 -27.97 1.61 29.25
CA GLU A 629 -26.76 2.43 29.22
C GLU A 629 -26.89 3.72 30.03
N GLU A 630 -28.03 4.41 29.92
CA GLU A 630 -28.27 5.62 30.69
C GLU A 630 -28.37 5.34 32.18
N PHE A 631 -29.02 4.23 32.56
CA PHE A 631 -29.09 3.78 33.93
C PHE A 631 -27.70 3.52 34.52
N GLU A 632 -26.86 2.74 33.82
CA GLU A 632 -25.50 2.45 34.25
C GLU A 632 -24.63 3.72 34.32
N ARG A 633 -24.80 4.65 33.38
CA ARG A 633 -24.07 5.93 33.39
C ARG A 633 -24.51 6.81 34.57
N ALA A 634 -25.80 6.93 34.81
CA ALA A 634 -26.35 7.72 35.91
C ALA A 634 -25.92 7.17 37.27
N ASP A 635 -25.93 5.85 37.44
CA ASP A 635 -25.42 5.21 38.66
C ASP A 635 -23.90 5.39 38.79
N ARG A 636 -23.12 5.23 37.72
CA ARG A 636 -21.67 5.43 37.78
C ARG A 636 -21.27 6.86 38.12
N TYR A 637 -21.89 7.84 37.49
CA TYR A 637 -21.54 9.25 37.60
C TYR A 637 -22.39 10.02 38.62
N GLN A 638 -23.29 9.33 39.32
CA GLN A 638 -24.13 9.86 40.39
C GLN A 638 -24.93 11.10 39.95
N TYR A 639 -25.64 11.00 38.83
CA TYR A 639 -26.55 12.04 38.36
C TYR A 639 -28.00 11.55 38.20
N PHE A 640 -28.94 12.49 38.10
CA PHE A 640 -30.36 12.20 37.90
C PHE A 640 -30.71 12.05 36.42
N PHE A 641 -31.55 11.08 36.10
CA PHE A 641 -32.27 11.07 34.83
C PHE A 641 -33.73 10.70 35.09
N SER A 642 -34.61 11.14 34.20
CA SER A 642 -36.05 10.89 34.33
C SER A 642 -36.62 10.18 33.11
N LEU A 643 -37.65 9.36 33.34
CA LEU A 643 -38.48 8.73 32.34
C LEU A 643 -39.85 9.39 32.31
N ILE A 644 -40.40 9.58 31.12
CA ILE A 644 -41.80 9.94 30.92
C ILE A 644 -42.46 8.85 30.07
N MET A 645 -43.35 8.06 30.65
CA MET A 645 -44.23 7.14 29.91
C MET A 645 -45.49 7.88 29.49
N MET A 646 -45.92 7.69 28.25
CA MET A 646 -46.98 8.46 27.62
C MET A 646 -47.87 7.57 26.76
N ASP A 647 -49.16 7.86 26.74
CA ASP A 647 -50.12 7.18 25.88
C ASP A 647 -51.23 8.13 25.42
N ILE A 648 -51.68 7.93 24.18
CA ILE A 648 -52.75 8.70 23.55
C ILE A 648 -54.11 8.29 24.10
N ASP A 649 -54.76 9.24 24.75
CA ASP A 649 -56.08 9.05 25.31
C ASP A 649 -57.10 8.70 24.21
N ASP A 650 -57.80 7.57 24.38
CA ASP A 650 -58.87 7.10 23.49
C ASP A 650 -58.46 6.89 22.02
N PHE A 651 -57.19 6.56 21.74
CA PHE A 651 -56.73 6.34 20.36
C PHE A 651 -57.48 5.23 19.63
N LYS A 652 -57.86 4.16 20.34
CA LYS A 652 -58.73 3.11 19.80
C LYS A 652 -60.07 3.65 19.30
N HIS A 653 -60.73 4.53 20.07
CA HIS A 653 -62.01 5.14 19.68
C HIS A 653 -61.87 5.93 18.37
N TYR A 654 -60.77 6.68 18.23
CA TYR A 654 -60.46 7.42 17.00
C TYR A 654 -60.29 6.49 15.79
N ASN A 655 -59.51 5.42 15.96
CA ASN A 655 -59.31 4.43 14.90
C ASN A 655 -60.60 3.71 14.53
N ASP A 656 -61.43 3.35 15.51
CA ASP A 656 -62.71 2.68 15.30
C ASP A 656 -63.70 3.60 14.57
N SER A 657 -63.61 4.92 14.79
CA SER A 657 -64.49 5.92 14.17
C SER A 657 -64.05 6.38 12.78
N PHE A 658 -62.74 6.53 12.55
CA PHE A 658 -62.20 7.17 11.33
C PHE A 658 -61.21 6.29 10.53
N GLY A 659 -60.94 5.09 11.01
CA GLY A 659 -60.02 4.13 10.39
C GLY A 659 -58.54 4.40 10.68
N HIS A 660 -57.74 3.34 10.60
CA HIS A 660 -56.29 3.37 10.82
C HIS A 660 -55.52 4.40 9.96
N PRO A 661 -55.87 4.67 8.68
CA PRO A 661 -55.18 5.71 7.92
C PRO A 661 -55.27 7.09 8.56
N MET A 662 -56.40 7.40 9.20
CA MET A 662 -56.58 8.66 9.91
C MET A 662 -55.84 8.66 11.25
N GLY A 663 -55.82 7.52 11.97
CA GLY A 663 -54.97 7.35 13.15
C GLY A 663 -53.48 7.56 12.86
N ASN A 664 -53.01 7.12 11.68
CA ASN A 664 -51.64 7.37 11.23
C ASN A 664 -51.34 8.85 10.96
N VAL A 665 -52.35 9.66 10.60
CA VAL A 665 -52.20 11.12 10.48
C VAL A 665 -52.11 11.76 11.86
N LEU A 666 -52.98 11.35 12.80
CA LEU A 666 -52.94 11.76 14.20
C LEU A 666 -51.56 11.51 14.81
N LEU A 667 -51.05 10.27 14.69
CA LEU A 667 -49.73 9.88 15.21
C LEU A 667 -48.62 10.80 14.68
N ARG A 668 -48.55 11.03 13.37
CA ARG A 668 -47.50 11.89 12.77
C ARG A 668 -47.56 13.35 13.23
N LYS A 669 -48.75 13.91 13.41
CA LYS A 669 -48.92 15.28 13.90
C LYS A 669 -48.52 15.38 15.37
N LEU A 670 -48.96 14.43 16.17
CA LEU A 670 -48.69 14.41 17.60
C LEU A 670 -47.21 14.20 17.90
N THR A 671 -46.53 13.28 17.22
CA THR A 671 -45.10 13.02 17.46
C THR A 671 -44.21 14.19 17.09
N ARG A 672 -44.56 14.97 16.06
CA ARG A 672 -43.88 16.24 15.74
C ARG A 672 -44.05 17.25 16.86
N ALA A 673 -45.28 17.45 17.32
CA ALA A 673 -45.57 18.36 18.42
C ALA A 673 -44.82 17.98 19.70
N MET A 674 -44.70 16.69 20.03
CA MET A 674 -43.90 16.23 21.17
C MET A 674 -42.41 16.52 20.97
N SER A 675 -41.87 16.22 19.78
CA SER A 675 -40.44 16.40 19.47
C SER A 675 -40.00 17.87 19.59
N ASP A 676 -40.85 18.81 19.19
CA ASP A 676 -40.56 20.26 19.24
C ASP A 676 -40.42 20.80 20.68
N THR A 677 -40.79 20.02 21.71
CA THR A 677 -40.70 20.43 23.13
C THR A 677 -39.45 19.92 23.85
N LEU A 678 -38.66 19.09 23.16
CA LEU A 678 -37.52 18.34 23.70
C LEU A 678 -36.19 18.94 23.23
N ARG A 679 -35.13 18.70 24.01
CA ARG A 679 -33.75 19.08 23.66
C ARG A 679 -33.12 18.02 22.76
N ASP A 680 -32.05 18.36 22.06
CA ASP A 680 -31.31 17.41 21.21
C ASP A 680 -30.79 16.17 21.97
N VAL A 681 -30.54 16.31 23.28
CA VAL A 681 -30.08 15.23 24.15
C VAL A 681 -31.21 14.36 24.71
N ASP A 682 -32.46 14.82 24.63
CA ASP A 682 -33.63 14.10 25.12
C ASP A 682 -34.04 13.04 24.09
N ILE A 683 -34.43 11.86 24.56
CA ILE A 683 -34.65 10.70 23.68
C ILE A 683 -36.12 10.34 23.69
N LEU A 684 -36.82 10.65 22.60
CA LEU A 684 -38.22 10.28 22.40
C LEU A 684 -38.34 9.01 21.56
N VAL A 685 -39.02 8.01 22.12
CA VAL A 685 -39.18 6.68 21.55
C VAL A 685 -40.66 6.36 21.41
N ARG A 686 -41.04 5.76 20.28
CA ARG A 686 -42.30 5.04 20.14
C ARG A 686 -42.15 3.65 20.76
N TYR A 687 -42.76 3.48 21.94
CA TYR A 687 -42.69 2.27 22.75
C TYR A 687 -43.66 1.19 22.24
N GLY A 688 -44.85 1.62 21.82
CA GLY A 688 -45.92 0.73 21.34
C GLY A 688 -46.75 1.34 20.20
N GLY A 689 -47.97 0.84 20.03
CA GLY A 689 -48.89 1.31 18.99
C GLY A 689 -49.24 2.79 19.15
N GLU A 690 -49.64 3.18 20.35
CA GLU A 690 -50.01 4.54 20.76
C GLU A 690 -49.24 5.03 22.00
N GLU A 691 -48.23 4.27 22.40
CA GLU A 691 -47.42 4.48 23.60
C GLU A 691 -46.04 5.04 23.23
N PHE A 692 -45.56 5.98 24.03
CA PHE A 692 -44.26 6.63 23.86
C PHE A 692 -43.53 6.71 25.19
N VAL A 693 -42.21 6.63 25.14
CA VAL A 693 -41.35 6.84 26.30
C VAL A 693 -40.30 7.89 25.98
N CYS A 694 -40.04 8.78 26.93
CA CYS A 694 -38.97 9.76 26.84
C CYS A 694 -37.93 9.53 27.93
N ILE A 695 -36.65 9.47 27.55
CA ILE A 695 -35.51 9.49 28.48
C ILE A 695 -34.98 10.92 28.52
N LEU A 696 -34.89 11.49 29.72
CA LEU A 696 -34.38 12.84 29.99
C LEU A 696 -33.08 12.73 30.81
N PRO A 697 -31.90 12.66 30.15
CA PRO A 697 -30.61 12.69 30.84
C PRO A 697 -30.43 13.96 31.67
N LEU A 698 -29.69 13.87 32.79
CA LEU A 698 -29.34 15.02 33.63
C LEU A 698 -30.56 15.87 34.07
N THR A 699 -31.69 15.22 34.30
CA THR A 699 -32.97 15.88 34.56
C THR A 699 -33.62 15.31 35.82
N ASP A 700 -33.78 16.17 36.82
CA ASP A 700 -34.49 15.85 38.05
C ASP A 700 -36.01 15.78 37.85
N LYS A 701 -36.71 15.32 38.89
CA LYS A 701 -38.15 15.07 38.84
C LYS A 701 -38.98 16.31 38.60
N GLN A 702 -38.63 17.45 39.19
CA GLN A 702 -39.40 18.68 39.04
C GLN A 702 -39.30 19.19 37.60
N VAL A 703 -38.10 19.19 37.03
CA VAL A 703 -37.89 19.59 35.63
C VAL A 703 -38.55 18.59 34.67
N ALA A 704 -38.51 17.29 34.98
CA ALA A 704 -39.18 16.27 34.18
C ALA A 704 -40.72 16.43 34.20
N MET A 705 -41.31 16.78 35.34
CA MET A 705 -42.73 17.10 35.45
C MET A 705 -43.09 18.33 34.60
N ASP A 706 -42.25 19.35 34.58
CA ASP A 706 -42.46 20.54 33.75
C ASP A 706 -42.38 20.18 32.25
N VAL A 707 -41.42 19.35 31.85
CA VAL A 707 -41.30 18.83 30.47
C VAL A 707 -42.55 18.04 30.08
N ALA A 708 -43.01 17.13 30.94
CA ALA A 708 -44.23 16.36 30.71
C ALA A 708 -45.47 17.25 30.56
N GLU A 709 -45.61 18.30 31.38
CA GLU A 709 -46.72 19.25 31.24
C GLU A 709 -46.63 20.08 29.95
N ARG A 710 -45.42 20.45 29.51
CA ARG A 710 -45.23 21.09 28.19
C ARG A 710 -45.65 20.17 27.06
N ILE A 711 -45.20 18.91 27.07
CA ILE A 711 -45.59 17.89 26.08
C ILE A 711 -47.12 17.78 26.03
N ARG A 712 -47.77 17.62 27.19
CA ARG A 712 -49.22 17.49 27.30
C ARG A 712 -49.97 18.70 26.71
N LYS A 713 -49.54 19.92 27.05
CA LYS A 713 -50.14 21.15 26.51
C LYS A 713 -49.94 21.25 25.01
N LYS A 714 -48.73 20.92 24.52
CA LYS A 714 -48.43 20.93 23.09
C LYS A 714 -49.24 19.91 22.30
N ALA A 715 -49.50 18.74 22.88
CA ALA A 715 -50.40 17.74 22.31
C ALA A 715 -51.84 18.27 22.15
N VAL A 716 -52.37 18.91 23.20
CA VAL A 716 -53.69 19.55 23.16
C VAL A 716 -53.75 20.68 22.12
N GLU A 717 -52.72 21.52 22.05
CA GLU A 717 -52.61 22.56 21.00
C GLU A 717 -52.61 21.95 19.60
N ALA A 718 -51.80 20.92 19.36
CA ALA A 718 -51.69 20.26 18.07
C ALA A 718 -52.98 19.52 17.68
N SER A 719 -53.86 19.20 18.63
CA SER A 719 -55.16 18.58 18.35
C SER A 719 -56.00 19.40 17.39
N ALA A 720 -55.94 20.74 17.44
CA ALA A 720 -56.72 21.59 16.54
C ALA A 720 -56.38 21.35 15.05
N ASP A 721 -55.17 20.87 14.77
CA ASP A 721 -54.72 20.54 13.42
C ASP A 721 -55.00 19.07 13.04
N ILE A 722 -55.52 18.25 13.95
CA ILE A 722 -55.84 16.84 13.71
C ILE A 722 -57.31 16.72 13.27
N PRO A 723 -57.60 16.15 12.09
CA PRO A 723 -58.97 16.02 11.59
C PRO A 723 -59.89 15.28 12.57
N ASN A 724 -61.13 15.74 12.74
CA ASN A 724 -62.15 15.11 13.58
C ASN A 724 -61.72 14.92 15.06
N SER A 725 -60.75 15.71 15.54
CA SER A 725 -60.27 15.60 16.92
C SER A 725 -61.31 16.02 17.96
N GLU A 726 -62.26 16.88 17.56
CA GLU A 726 -63.41 17.32 18.33
C GLU A 726 -64.41 16.19 18.63
N GLU A 727 -64.39 15.11 17.86
CA GLU A 727 -65.26 13.94 18.05
C GLU A 727 -64.69 12.93 19.07
N GLN A 728 -63.52 13.21 19.66
CA GLN A 728 -62.99 12.42 20.76
C GLN A 728 -63.88 12.52 22.01
N PRO A 729 -63.89 11.53 22.92
CA PRO A 729 -64.68 11.59 24.15
C PRO A 729 -64.38 12.80 25.04
N GLY A 730 -63.15 13.34 24.97
CA GLY A 730 -62.73 14.56 25.66
C GLY A 730 -62.87 15.85 24.84
N GLY A 731 -63.40 15.78 23.61
CA GLY A 731 -63.47 16.89 22.65
C GLY A 731 -62.12 17.34 22.09
N VAL A 732 -61.05 16.59 22.36
CA VAL A 732 -59.68 16.91 21.99
C VAL A 732 -58.82 15.63 22.01
N VAL A 733 -57.77 15.57 21.20
CA VAL A 733 -56.70 14.57 21.31
C VAL A 733 -55.76 14.99 22.44
N SER A 734 -55.60 14.12 23.44
CA SER A 734 -54.75 14.37 24.61
C SER A 734 -53.85 13.17 24.94
N LEU A 735 -52.93 13.41 25.88
CA LEU A 735 -52.01 12.41 26.41
C LEU A 735 -52.22 12.23 27.91
N SER A 736 -52.11 10.99 28.37
CA SER A 736 -51.86 10.66 29.78
C SER A 736 -50.38 10.36 29.96
N LEU A 737 -49.75 10.96 30.98
CA LEU A 737 -48.30 10.87 31.18
C LEU A 737 -47.95 10.45 32.61
N GLY A 738 -46.94 9.60 32.75
CA GLY A 738 -46.37 9.18 34.03
C GLY A 738 -44.87 9.46 34.07
N VAL A 739 -44.41 10.12 35.13
CA VAL A 739 -43.00 10.50 35.30
C VAL A 739 -42.37 9.64 36.39
N ALA A 740 -41.16 9.13 36.18
CA ALA A 740 -40.33 8.51 37.20
C ALA A 740 -38.88 9.00 37.09
N THR A 741 -38.17 9.09 38.21
CA THR A 741 -36.83 9.69 38.26
C THR A 741 -35.85 8.80 39.03
N PHE A 742 -34.72 8.49 38.41
CA PHE A 742 -33.60 7.82 39.08
C PHE A 742 -32.71 8.83 39.83
N PRO A 743 -32.21 8.51 41.03
CA PRO A 743 -32.53 7.35 41.86
C PRO A 743 -33.70 7.60 42.84
N GLU A 744 -34.44 8.70 42.70
CA GLU A 744 -35.47 9.14 43.66
C GLU A 744 -36.61 8.14 43.81
N ASP A 745 -37.15 7.65 42.69
CA ASP A 745 -38.31 6.76 42.68
C ASP A 745 -37.91 5.27 42.76
N SER A 746 -36.78 4.89 42.15
CA SER A 746 -36.18 3.56 42.33
C SER A 746 -34.70 3.55 41.94
N ARG A 747 -33.96 2.62 42.55
CA ARG A 747 -32.58 2.24 42.20
C ARG A 747 -32.51 0.92 41.42
N GLU A 748 -33.64 0.36 41.04
CA GLU A 748 -33.75 -0.84 40.22
C GLU A 748 -34.28 -0.45 38.83
N LYS A 749 -33.56 -0.88 37.79
CA LYS A 749 -33.83 -0.49 36.39
C LYS A 749 -35.24 -0.85 35.95
N ASP A 750 -35.68 -2.08 36.20
CA ASP A 750 -36.99 -2.52 35.70
C ASP A 750 -38.14 -1.88 36.51
N GLU A 751 -37.94 -1.65 37.81
CA GLU A 751 -38.92 -1.01 38.68
C GLU A 751 -39.14 0.47 38.30
N LEU A 752 -38.09 1.20 37.92
CA LEU A 752 -38.22 2.61 37.55
C LEU A 752 -39.14 2.81 36.33
N LEU A 753 -39.02 1.94 35.32
CA LEU A 753 -39.91 1.95 34.15
C LEU A 753 -41.34 1.57 34.54
N GLU A 754 -41.49 0.57 35.41
CA GLU A 754 -42.80 0.15 35.93
C GLU A 754 -43.50 1.27 36.70
N ILE A 755 -42.77 2.05 37.50
CA ILE A 755 -43.32 3.21 38.21
C ILE A 755 -43.84 4.27 37.22
N ALA A 756 -43.08 4.56 36.16
CA ALA A 756 -43.52 5.51 35.13
C ALA A 756 -44.82 5.03 34.44
N ASP A 757 -44.88 3.75 34.08
CA ASP A 757 -46.06 3.13 33.47
C ASP A 757 -47.28 3.15 34.40
N GLN A 758 -47.11 2.73 35.67
CA GLN A 758 -48.17 2.77 36.67
C GLN A 758 -48.71 4.20 36.88
N ARG A 759 -47.84 5.21 36.86
CA ARG A 759 -48.23 6.62 36.97
C ARG A 759 -48.98 7.11 35.73
N MET A 760 -48.58 6.70 34.53
CA MET A 760 -49.34 6.98 33.30
C MET A 760 -50.74 6.33 33.37
N TYR A 761 -50.82 5.11 33.88
CA TYR A 761 -52.11 4.44 34.07
C TYR A 761 -52.99 5.14 35.12
N ARG A 762 -52.39 5.67 36.21
CA ARG A 762 -53.09 6.54 37.16
C ARG A 762 -53.63 7.80 36.48
N ALA A 763 -52.85 8.43 35.59
CA ALA A 763 -53.30 9.58 34.81
C ALA A 763 -54.55 9.25 33.97
N LYS A 764 -54.54 8.11 33.26
CA LYS A 764 -55.71 7.62 32.52
C LYS A 764 -56.94 7.45 33.42
N ARG A 765 -56.79 6.81 34.58
CA ARG A 765 -57.91 6.54 35.51
C ARG A 765 -58.44 7.78 36.21
N ALA A 766 -57.59 8.79 36.41
CA ALA A 766 -57.97 10.02 37.09
C ALA A 766 -58.68 11.03 36.17
N GLY A 767 -59.03 10.64 34.94
CA GLY A 767 -59.76 11.47 33.99
C GLY A 767 -58.94 11.95 32.80
N LYS A 768 -57.80 11.30 32.52
CA LYS A 768 -56.98 11.52 31.32
C LYS A 768 -56.41 12.94 31.23
N ASN A 769 -55.74 13.28 30.12
CA ASN A 769 -55.16 14.60 29.83
C ASN A 769 -54.40 15.21 31.02
N ARG A 770 -53.46 14.45 31.62
CA ARG A 770 -52.72 14.89 32.81
C ARG A 770 -51.39 14.16 32.96
N VAL A 771 -50.53 14.76 33.80
CA VAL A 771 -49.27 14.17 34.24
C VAL A 771 -49.40 13.65 35.68
N CYS A 772 -48.86 12.48 35.95
CA CYS A 772 -48.70 11.94 37.31
C CYS A 772 -47.23 11.68 37.62
N GLY A 773 -46.72 12.24 38.72
CA GLY A 773 -45.33 12.06 39.18
C GLY A 773 -45.19 11.51 40.60
N ASN A 774 -46.30 11.23 41.30
CA ASN A 774 -46.32 10.73 42.68
C ASN A 774 -46.98 9.35 42.75
#